data_AF-A0A7C6ZQ97-F1
#
_entry.id   AF-A0A7C6ZQ97-F1
#
_cell.length_a   1.000
_cell.length_b   1.000
_cell.length_c   1.000
_cell.angle_alpha   90.00
_cell.angle_beta   90.00
_cell.angle_gamma   90.00
#
_symmetry.space_group_name_H-M   'P 1'
#
loop_
_entity.id
_entity.type
_entity.pdbx_description
1 polymer ?
#
loop_
_entity_poly.entity_id
_entity_poly.type
_entity_poly.pdbx_seq_one_letter_code
_entity_poly.pdbx_strand_id
1 'polypeptide(L)'
;MQNAFPVLLEQVQGIDSNRMRIWVDATPASLPIVAAGVRAAILRAPEIAAPEMLATEAVRALQAYWQILCLAAPETHQVCIAIDPVAWSVTIEVDDLWHWTQTYAVAAPEAEEQHSEDDSLGIGLFLVRRIMDEVEYFPQPGGNRWRLLKRLGDALPASQSGDPVTVVKLDLPASYRYLSVLGECINAMLGGDSEAANALQLAAHETCTNIIDHAYAGRNGRIEATLTLDRPRRTFLVETRDHGERTFDLTLIPDRFDPTAPVMRSPLLTGSVLLFVSATLVNAGNYLFNLLMGRWFGPAGFADISLVITLFLVMSFITAGLQTPAARFGALYAADHDWQGLADLRRWAKRRAAWIAGGLMALLILGSGLWTQFFGAASNWMFVIFGMFVPFYVLQGVDRGLLQGRTRFGWLAVTYQVEMWARLFLSLGLALLGLGVNGVVLGIGLSFVAAWFVAQQVARDLPPAQKLADAVSKEIILFTGPVLVAQLGQILINNSDILIVRRYFVAEEAGAYAALALIGRMVFFATWSIVTAMFPIVAQRFRRGEAHRPLFYLSLGIVLGGSLLIVMVTALFPTQIVQLLFGDAYLAIAPLLWVYAVATMFYALANVVINYRLSIGSTGGTYLAIAAGVTQVAALWLWHATLAQVVWIQVGLMATLFVLLMGWDWINHLKGAQSAPAPLAEGAAG
;
A
#
# COMPACT_ATOMS: atom_id res chain seq x y z
N MET A 1 9.64 42.97 -44.12
CA MET A 1 9.65 41.56 -43.65
C MET A 1 8.25 40.97 -43.87
N GLN A 2 7.86 40.72 -45.13
CA GLN A 2 6.50 40.30 -45.49
C GLN A 2 6.45 39.00 -46.33
N ASN A 3 7.58 38.32 -46.55
CA ASN A 3 7.67 37.22 -47.52
C ASN A 3 8.20 35.87 -46.95
N ALA A 4 8.04 35.59 -45.65
CA ALA A 4 8.55 34.32 -45.08
C ALA A 4 7.48 33.40 -44.46
N PHE A 5 6.22 33.83 -44.37
CA PHE A 5 5.19 33.07 -43.65
C PHE A 5 4.44 31.99 -44.46
N PRO A 6 4.20 32.12 -45.80
CA PRO A 6 3.44 31.10 -46.51
C PRO A 6 4.22 29.81 -46.82
N VAL A 7 5.56 29.85 -46.79
CA VAL A 7 6.42 28.73 -47.25
C VAL A 7 6.59 27.63 -46.19
N LEU A 8 6.27 27.90 -44.92
CA LEU A 8 6.31 26.90 -43.84
C LEU A 8 5.02 26.07 -43.71
N LEU A 9 3.92 26.50 -44.33
CA LEU A 9 2.63 25.81 -44.25
C LEU A 9 2.46 24.69 -45.30
N GLU A 10 3.23 24.69 -46.39
CA GLU A 10 3.09 23.71 -47.48
C GLU A 10 4.04 22.50 -47.41
N GLN A 11 4.94 22.41 -46.42
CA GLN A 11 5.86 21.27 -46.26
C GLN A 11 5.56 20.35 -45.05
N VAL A 12 4.46 20.54 -44.33
CA VAL A 12 4.05 19.66 -43.22
C VAL A 12 2.82 18.84 -43.62
N GLN A 13 2.94 18.04 -44.69
CA GLN A 13 2.05 16.89 -44.94
C GLN A 13 2.72 15.58 -44.47
N GLY A 14 3.32 15.63 -43.28
CA GLY A 14 3.64 14.47 -42.46
C GLY A 14 2.80 14.56 -41.19
N ILE A 15 1.88 13.62 -41.01
CA ILE A 15 0.91 13.57 -39.91
C ILE A 15 1.65 13.65 -38.56
N ASP A 16 1.48 14.78 -37.85
CA ASP A 16 2.23 15.12 -36.65
C ASP A 16 1.61 14.42 -35.42
N SER A 17 1.99 13.15 -35.19
CA SER A 17 1.32 12.22 -34.25
C SER A 17 1.46 12.58 -32.77
N ASN A 18 2.22 13.62 -32.43
CA ASN A 18 2.58 13.97 -31.05
C ASN A 18 2.09 15.34 -30.59
N ARG A 19 1.36 16.09 -31.43
CA ARG A 19 0.82 17.41 -31.04
C ARG A 19 -0.53 17.28 -30.35
N MET A 20 -0.61 17.78 -29.12
CA MET A 20 -1.86 17.96 -28.39
C MET A 20 -2.51 19.29 -28.79
N ARG A 21 -3.84 19.31 -29.00
CA ARG A 21 -4.59 20.55 -29.22
C ARG A 21 -5.80 20.62 -28.29
N ILE A 22 -5.98 21.75 -27.62
CA ILE A 22 -7.20 22.04 -26.84
C ILE A 22 -7.86 23.24 -27.49
N TRP A 23 -9.14 23.12 -27.81
CA TRP A 23 -9.97 24.17 -28.36
C TRP A 23 -11.09 24.50 -27.36
N VAL A 24 -11.11 25.73 -26.88
CA VAL A 24 -12.18 26.19 -25.98
C VAL A 24 -12.83 27.42 -26.58
N ASP A 25 -14.16 27.37 -26.71
CA ASP A 25 -14.97 28.55 -26.98
C ASP A 25 -15.04 29.34 -25.66
N ALA A 26 -14.17 30.33 -25.55
CA ALA A 26 -13.86 31.00 -24.32
C ALA A 26 -14.64 32.32 -24.20
N THR A 27 -15.40 32.44 -23.11
CA THR A 27 -16.08 33.65 -22.66
C THR A 27 -15.46 34.07 -21.32
N PRO A 28 -15.73 35.27 -20.79
CA PRO A 28 -15.15 35.72 -19.52
C PRO A 28 -15.35 34.74 -18.36
N ALA A 29 -16.39 33.90 -18.43
CA ALA A 29 -16.71 32.88 -17.44
C ALA A 29 -15.96 31.54 -17.61
N SER A 30 -15.44 31.22 -18.80
CA SER A 30 -14.75 29.95 -19.07
C SER A 30 -13.22 30.04 -19.05
N LEU A 31 -12.63 31.22 -18.80
CA LEU A 31 -11.19 31.40 -18.57
C LEU A 31 -10.58 30.43 -17.53
N PRO A 32 -11.23 30.15 -16.37
CA PRO A 32 -10.69 29.19 -15.40
C PRO A 32 -10.55 27.77 -15.98
N ILE A 33 -11.43 27.39 -16.90
CA ILE A 33 -11.42 26.09 -17.58
C ILE A 33 -10.25 26.01 -18.56
N VAL A 34 -10.05 27.07 -19.34
CA VAL A 34 -8.90 27.18 -20.26
C VAL A 34 -7.59 27.14 -19.48
N ALA A 35 -7.48 27.92 -18.39
CA ALA A 35 -6.29 27.94 -17.54
C ALA A 35 -5.99 26.58 -16.89
N ALA A 36 -7.02 25.84 -16.45
CA ALA A 36 -6.87 24.48 -15.94
C ALA A 36 -6.36 23.52 -17.02
N GLY A 37 -6.89 23.61 -18.24
CA GLY A 37 -6.43 22.83 -19.39
C GLY A 37 -4.97 23.10 -19.76
N VAL A 38 -4.57 24.39 -19.86
CA VAL A 38 -3.17 24.82 -20.08
C VAL A 38 -2.24 24.21 -19.03
N ARG A 39 -2.61 24.37 -17.75
CA ARG A 39 -1.79 23.91 -16.63
C ARG A 39 -1.65 22.39 -16.62
N ALA A 40 -2.74 21.67 -16.81
CA ALA A 40 -2.75 20.20 -16.83
C ALA A 40 -1.89 19.64 -17.98
N ALA A 41 -2.01 20.23 -19.17
CA ALA A 41 -1.24 19.82 -20.35
C ALA A 41 0.27 20.00 -20.12
N ILE A 42 0.70 21.16 -19.61
CA ILE A 42 2.13 21.47 -19.39
C ILE A 42 2.70 20.65 -18.22
N LEU A 43 1.97 20.48 -17.12
CA LEU A 43 2.44 19.73 -15.94
C LEU A 43 2.71 18.25 -16.22
N ARG A 44 2.12 17.68 -17.27
CA ARG A 44 2.19 16.24 -17.57
C ARG A 44 3.02 15.90 -18.79
N ALA A 45 3.55 16.89 -19.49
CA ALA A 45 4.54 16.69 -20.55
C ALA A 45 5.91 16.31 -19.91
N PRO A 46 6.46 15.10 -20.19
CA PRO A 46 7.75 14.63 -19.66
C PRO A 46 8.91 15.45 -20.22
N GLU A 47 8.78 15.89 -21.47
CA GLU A 47 9.82 16.53 -22.23
C GLU A 47 10.14 17.92 -21.66
N ILE A 48 9.37 18.39 -20.69
CA ILE A 48 9.54 19.69 -20.06
C ILE A 48 10.29 19.49 -18.73
N ALA A 49 11.55 19.92 -18.65
CA ALA A 49 12.39 19.77 -17.46
C ALA A 49 11.91 20.58 -16.22
N ALA A 50 11.11 21.63 -16.42
CA ALA A 50 10.58 22.50 -15.36
C ALA A 50 9.11 22.86 -15.61
N PRO A 51 8.19 21.88 -15.59
CA PRO A 51 6.85 22.05 -16.10
C PRO A 51 5.99 22.96 -15.20
N GLU A 52 6.25 23.00 -13.89
CA GLU A 52 5.54 23.89 -12.95
C GLU A 52 5.77 25.38 -13.24
N MET A 53 7.01 25.74 -13.58
CA MET A 53 7.40 27.12 -13.88
C MET A 53 6.75 27.56 -15.20
N LEU A 54 6.89 26.74 -16.25
CA LEU A 54 6.32 27.02 -17.56
C LEU A 54 4.79 27.08 -17.53
N ALA A 55 4.13 26.18 -16.79
CA ALA A 55 2.69 26.21 -16.63
C ALA A 55 2.21 27.50 -15.95
N THR A 56 2.95 27.98 -14.95
CA THR A 56 2.64 29.22 -14.24
C THR A 56 2.79 30.44 -15.15
N GLU A 57 3.85 30.48 -15.97
CA GLU A 57 4.08 31.55 -16.94
C GLU A 57 3.01 31.60 -18.02
N ALA A 58 2.69 30.44 -18.61
CA ALA A 58 1.68 30.29 -19.65
C ALA A 58 0.29 30.76 -19.17
N VAL A 59 -0.13 30.32 -17.97
CA VAL A 59 -1.41 30.72 -17.38
C VAL A 59 -1.45 32.22 -17.08
N ARG A 60 -0.36 32.80 -16.57
CA ARG A 60 -0.29 34.25 -16.31
C ARG A 60 -0.38 35.07 -17.60
N ALA A 61 0.33 34.65 -18.66
CA ALA A 61 0.30 35.32 -19.95
C ALA A 61 -1.11 35.32 -20.54
N LEU A 62 -1.78 34.16 -20.51
CA LEU A 62 -3.15 34.02 -20.95
C LEU A 62 -4.11 34.89 -20.13
N GLN A 63 -4.01 34.88 -18.80
CA GLN A 63 -4.86 35.70 -17.92
C GLN A 63 -4.67 37.21 -18.16
N ALA A 64 -3.43 37.67 -18.37
CA ALA A 64 -3.13 39.07 -18.63
C ALA A 64 -3.71 39.54 -19.97
N TYR A 65 -3.58 38.73 -21.03
CA TYR A 65 -4.18 39.04 -22.33
C TYR A 65 -5.72 39.00 -22.27
N TRP A 66 -6.28 38.04 -21.55
CA TRP A 66 -7.72 37.91 -21.37
C TRP A 66 -8.38 39.11 -20.67
N GLN A 67 -7.68 39.71 -19.70
CA GLN A 67 -8.14 40.95 -19.05
C GLN A 67 -8.25 42.12 -20.04
N ILE A 68 -7.33 42.20 -21.02
CA ILE A 68 -7.33 43.24 -22.06
C ILE A 68 -8.48 43.00 -23.06
N LEU A 69 -8.69 41.74 -23.46
CA LEU A 69 -9.78 41.35 -24.36
C LEU A 69 -11.16 41.63 -23.79
N CYS A 70 -11.40 41.28 -22.52
CA CYS A 70 -12.68 41.54 -21.85
C CYS A 70 -13.03 43.04 -21.77
N LEU A 71 -12.03 43.93 -21.82
CA LEU A 71 -12.23 45.38 -21.88
C LEU A 71 -12.54 45.89 -23.30
N ALA A 72 -12.15 45.14 -24.33
CA ALA A 72 -12.23 45.56 -25.73
C ALA A 72 -13.44 44.99 -26.48
N ALA A 73 -13.81 43.71 -26.25
CA ALA A 73 -14.96 43.05 -26.86
C ALA A 73 -15.43 41.85 -26.00
N PRO A 74 -16.69 41.82 -25.52
CA PRO A 74 -17.24 40.68 -24.78
C PRO A 74 -17.79 39.60 -25.73
N GLU A 75 -17.00 39.21 -26.72
CA GLU A 75 -17.37 38.15 -27.69
C GLU A 75 -16.78 36.79 -27.28
N THR A 76 -17.21 35.71 -27.94
CA THR A 76 -16.65 34.37 -27.74
C THR A 76 -15.37 34.25 -28.53
N HIS A 77 -14.30 33.84 -27.87
CA HIS A 77 -12.97 33.75 -28.47
C HIS A 77 -12.48 32.29 -28.46
N GLN A 78 -11.89 31.83 -29.56
CA GLN A 78 -11.37 30.48 -29.68
C GLN A 78 -9.92 30.43 -29.18
N VAL A 79 -9.67 29.68 -28.10
CA VAL A 79 -8.32 29.47 -27.57
C VAL A 79 -7.79 28.12 -28.00
N CYS A 80 -6.64 28.11 -28.68
CA CYS A 80 -5.91 26.92 -29.09
C CYS A 80 -4.61 26.79 -28.29
N ILE A 81 -4.36 25.62 -27.70
CA ILE A 81 -3.10 25.32 -27.00
C ILE A 81 -2.42 24.16 -27.72
N ALA A 82 -1.17 24.35 -28.15
CA ALA A 82 -0.37 23.34 -28.82
C ALA A 82 0.95 23.09 -28.07
N ILE A 83 1.22 21.83 -27.74
CA ILE A 83 2.54 21.39 -27.25
C ILE A 83 3.21 20.65 -28.42
N ASP A 84 4.35 21.17 -28.87
CA ASP A 84 5.15 20.58 -29.95
C ASP A 84 6.44 19.97 -29.37
N PRO A 85 6.54 18.64 -29.30
CA PRO A 85 7.72 17.94 -28.81
C PRO A 85 8.87 17.86 -29.83
N VAL A 86 8.64 18.23 -31.10
CA VAL A 86 9.69 18.32 -32.12
C VAL A 86 10.34 19.70 -32.10
N ALA A 87 9.53 20.76 -31.94
CA ALA A 87 10.01 22.13 -31.84
C ALA A 87 10.38 22.56 -30.41
N TRP A 88 10.17 21.68 -29.42
CA TRP A 88 10.32 21.95 -27.99
C TRP A 88 9.63 23.24 -27.55
N SER A 89 8.41 23.46 -28.03
CA SER A 89 7.66 24.70 -27.80
C SER A 89 6.24 24.43 -27.32
N VAL A 90 5.76 25.34 -26.47
CA VAL A 90 4.33 25.45 -26.11
C VAL A 90 3.83 26.73 -26.76
N THR A 91 2.72 26.63 -27.49
CA THR A 91 2.04 27.75 -28.15
C THR A 91 0.61 27.88 -27.65
N ILE A 92 0.19 29.10 -27.35
CA ILE A 92 -1.20 29.46 -27.06
C ILE A 92 -1.62 30.51 -28.09
N GLU A 93 -2.73 30.29 -28.76
CA GLU A 93 -3.29 31.17 -29.78
C GLU A 93 -4.74 31.52 -29.43
N VAL A 94 -5.13 32.77 -29.67
CA VAL A 94 -6.50 33.28 -29.45
C VAL A 94 -6.97 33.98 -30.73
N ASP A 95 -7.94 33.38 -31.43
CA ASP A 95 -8.55 33.85 -32.70
C ASP A 95 -7.58 34.41 -33.75
N ASP A 96 -6.35 33.89 -33.82
CA ASP A 96 -5.24 34.41 -34.64
C ASP A 96 -4.80 35.86 -34.30
N LEU A 97 -5.41 36.50 -33.28
CA LEU A 97 -5.14 37.88 -32.84
C LEU A 97 -3.94 37.96 -31.89
N TRP A 98 -3.70 36.89 -31.14
CA TRP A 98 -2.62 36.80 -30.18
C TRP A 98 -2.04 35.41 -30.14
N HIS A 99 -0.71 35.37 -30.14
CA HIS A 99 0.07 34.15 -29.98
C HIS A 99 1.07 34.36 -28.84
N TRP A 100 1.21 33.34 -28.01
CA TRP A 100 2.26 33.22 -27.01
C TRP A 100 2.98 31.91 -27.25
N THR A 101 4.29 31.98 -27.51
CA THR A 101 5.13 30.79 -27.73
C THR A 101 6.33 30.85 -26.82
N GLN A 102 6.60 29.76 -26.11
CA GLN A 102 7.77 29.62 -25.25
C GLN A 102 8.45 28.27 -25.52
N THR A 103 9.78 28.29 -25.65
CA THR A 103 10.58 27.06 -25.77
C THR A 103 10.93 26.50 -24.40
N TYR A 104 10.99 25.17 -24.29
CA TYR A 104 11.33 24.48 -23.05
C TYR A 104 12.59 23.62 -23.18
N ALA A 105 13.26 23.39 -22.04
CA ALA A 105 14.40 22.48 -21.98
C ALA A 105 13.93 21.04 -21.89
N VAL A 106 14.55 20.18 -22.71
CA VAL A 106 14.25 18.74 -22.77
C VAL A 106 14.73 18.04 -21.50
N ALA A 107 13.82 17.39 -20.78
CA ALA A 107 14.19 16.51 -19.67
C ALA A 107 14.97 15.28 -20.17
N ALA A 108 15.85 14.70 -19.35
CA ALA A 108 16.49 13.43 -19.67
C ALA A 108 15.40 12.36 -19.96
N PRO A 109 15.56 11.49 -20.96
CA PRO A 109 14.52 10.55 -21.35
C PRO A 109 14.19 9.63 -20.17
N GLU A 110 13.05 9.88 -19.52
CA GLU A 110 12.37 8.90 -18.70
C GLU A 110 11.83 7.84 -19.65
N ALA A 111 12.07 6.55 -19.34
CA ALA A 111 11.54 5.45 -20.13
C ALA A 111 10.01 5.59 -20.18
N GLU A 112 9.45 5.60 -21.40
CA GLU A 112 8.01 5.70 -21.60
C GLU A 112 7.31 4.53 -20.90
N GLU A 113 6.50 4.85 -19.88
CA GLU A 113 5.57 3.93 -19.22
C GLU A 113 4.57 3.38 -20.25
N GLN A 114 4.87 2.20 -20.81
CA GLN A 114 3.87 1.40 -21.50
C GLN A 114 2.99 0.72 -20.44
N HIS A 115 1.87 1.35 -20.12
CA HIS A 115 0.75 0.67 -19.48
C HIS A 115 0.32 -0.47 -20.39
N SER A 116 0.59 -1.70 -19.97
CA SER A 116 -0.03 -2.89 -20.54
C SER A 116 -0.92 -3.51 -19.48
N GLU A 117 -2.22 -3.24 -19.55
CA GLU A 117 -3.21 -4.15 -18.98
C GLU A 117 -3.59 -5.16 -20.05
N ASP A 118 -3.18 -6.40 -19.81
CA ASP A 118 -3.81 -7.56 -20.41
C ASP A 118 -4.80 -8.13 -19.36
N ASP A 119 -6.03 -8.38 -19.81
CA ASP A 119 -7.19 -8.97 -19.10
C ASP A 119 -8.03 -8.11 -18.11
N SER A 120 -8.36 -6.86 -18.45
CA SER A 120 -9.46 -6.10 -17.80
C SER A 120 -10.76 -6.02 -18.62
N LEU A 121 -11.05 -7.02 -19.46
CA LEU A 121 -12.28 -7.10 -20.28
C LEU A 121 -13.55 -6.87 -19.44
N GLY A 122 -14.12 -5.66 -19.56
CA GLY A 122 -15.49 -5.31 -19.19
C GLY A 122 -15.76 -4.74 -17.78
N ILE A 123 -14.76 -4.52 -16.91
CA ILE A 123 -14.99 -3.83 -15.60
C ILE A 123 -15.17 -2.32 -15.79
N GLY A 124 -14.30 -1.69 -16.59
CA GLY A 124 -14.37 -0.26 -16.88
C GLY A 124 -15.71 0.15 -17.48
N LEU A 125 -16.17 -0.57 -18.51
CA LEU A 125 -17.45 -0.26 -19.16
C LEU A 125 -18.68 -0.52 -18.28
N PHE A 126 -18.61 -1.51 -17.40
CA PHE A 126 -19.65 -1.74 -16.38
C PHE A 126 -19.76 -0.55 -15.41
N LEU A 127 -18.61 -0.04 -14.94
CA LEU A 127 -18.58 1.15 -14.08
C LEU A 127 -19.14 2.36 -14.82
N VAL A 128 -18.75 2.59 -16.08
CA VAL A 128 -19.28 3.66 -16.93
C VAL A 128 -20.81 3.58 -17.03
N ARG A 129 -21.39 2.40 -17.31
CA ARG A 129 -22.85 2.20 -17.37
C ARG A 129 -23.60 2.41 -16.05
N ARG A 130 -22.93 2.22 -14.91
CA ARG A 130 -23.53 2.42 -13.59
C ARG A 130 -23.42 3.87 -13.11
N ILE A 131 -22.39 4.56 -13.59
CA ILE A 131 -22.10 5.95 -13.24
C ILE A 131 -22.91 6.90 -14.12
N MET A 132 -22.96 6.66 -15.42
CA MET A 132 -23.65 7.50 -16.40
C MET A 132 -25.12 7.11 -16.51
N ASP A 133 -25.99 8.08 -16.81
CA ASP A 133 -27.43 7.82 -16.91
C ASP A 133 -27.80 7.28 -18.30
N GLU A 134 -27.08 7.71 -19.34
CA GLU A 134 -27.20 7.18 -20.71
C GLU A 134 -25.79 6.95 -21.29
N VAL A 135 -25.58 5.81 -21.94
CA VAL A 135 -24.32 5.40 -22.57
C VAL A 135 -24.63 4.83 -23.96
N GLU A 136 -24.21 5.53 -25.01
CA GLU A 136 -24.37 5.12 -26.40
C GLU A 136 -23.00 4.91 -27.04
N TYR A 137 -22.91 3.88 -27.89
CA TYR A 137 -21.72 3.56 -28.67
C TYR A 137 -22.11 3.35 -30.13
N PHE A 138 -21.39 4.01 -31.03
CA PHE A 138 -21.63 3.98 -32.46
C PHE A 138 -20.35 3.53 -33.18
N PRO A 139 -20.24 2.26 -33.61
CA PRO A 139 -19.15 1.84 -34.47
C PRO A 139 -19.32 2.47 -35.86
N GLN A 140 -18.28 3.13 -36.40
CA GLN A 140 -18.29 3.67 -37.76
C GLN A 140 -17.12 3.10 -38.59
N PRO A 141 -17.24 3.04 -39.94
CA PRO A 141 -16.11 2.70 -40.79
C PRO A 141 -15.02 3.79 -40.66
N GLY A 142 -13.85 3.43 -40.11
CA GLY A 142 -12.72 4.35 -39.93
C GLY A 142 -12.70 5.10 -38.58
N GLY A 143 -13.46 4.63 -37.58
CA GLY A 143 -13.41 5.18 -36.23
C GLY A 143 -14.63 4.85 -35.36
N ASN A 144 -14.50 4.91 -34.04
CA ASN A 144 -15.63 4.71 -33.13
C ASN A 144 -16.08 6.01 -32.46
N ARG A 145 -17.35 6.06 -32.02
CA ARG A 145 -17.88 7.18 -31.24
C ARG A 145 -18.58 6.71 -29.98
N TRP A 146 -18.26 7.33 -28.85
CA TRP A 146 -18.96 7.17 -27.58
C TRP A 146 -19.72 8.43 -27.22
N ARG A 147 -20.85 8.25 -26.56
CA ARG A 147 -21.66 9.34 -26.02
C ARG A 147 -22.15 8.95 -24.63
N LEU A 148 -21.71 9.70 -23.62
CA LEU A 148 -22.01 9.45 -22.21
C LEU A 148 -22.72 10.67 -21.64
N LEU A 149 -23.94 10.50 -21.13
CA LEU A 149 -24.74 11.57 -20.55
C LEU A 149 -24.98 11.35 -19.06
N LYS A 150 -24.79 12.42 -18.28
CA LYS A 150 -25.08 12.47 -16.84
C LYS A 150 -25.98 13.64 -16.51
N ARG A 151 -27.03 13.41 -15.73
CA ARG A 151 -27.89 14.40 -15.09
C ARG A 151 -27.27 14.80 -13.76
N LEU A 152 -27.11 16.11 -13.56
CA LEU A 152 -26.46 16.71 -12.41
C LEU A 152 -27.51 17.01 -11.33
N GLY A 153 -27.18 16.73 -10.06
CA GLY A 153 -28.07 16.97 -8.92
C GLY A 153 -28.22 18.46 -8.54
N ASP A 154 -29.05 18.74 -7.53
CA ASP A 154 -29.46 20.10 -7.11
C ASP A 154 -28.33 21.01 -6.57
N ALA A 155 -27.10 20.51 -6.45
CA ALA A 155 -25.98 21.18 -5.77
C ALA A 155 -25.21 22.21 -6.64
N LEU A 156 -25.57 22.40 -7.92
CA LEU A 156 -24.91 23.39 -8.77
C LEU A 156 -25.59 24.77 -8.61
N PRO A 157 -24.87 25.82 -8.19
CA PRO A 157 -25.45 27.15 -8.07
C PRO A 157 -25.94 27.66 -9.44
N ALA A 158 -27.10 28.31 -9.45
CA ALA A 158 -27.63 28.98 -10.64
C ALA A 158 -26.61 30.02 -11.14
N SER A 159 -26.36 30.03 -12.45
CA SER A 159 -25.32 30.87 -13.06
C SER A 159 -25.57 32.36 -12.84
N GLN A 160 -24.55 33.11 -12.43
CA GLN A 160 -24.49 34.58 -12.55
C GLN A 160 -23.94 35.04 -13.91
N SER A 161 -23.43 34.12 -14.76
CA SER A 161 -22.86 34.43 -16.07
C SER A 161 -23.74 33.94 -17.22
N GLY A 162 -23.90 34.77 -18.24
CA GLY A 162 -24.92 34.67 -19.28
C GLY A 162 -24.78 33.56 -20.33
N ASP A 163 -23.88 32.58 -20.18
CA ASP A 163 -23.81 31.45 -21.13
C ASP A 163 -24.56 30.21 -20.60
N PRO A 164 -25.62 29.76 -21.29
CA PRO A 164 -26.38 28.60 -20.88
C PRO A 164 -25.63 27.27 -21.10
N VAL A 165 -24.69 27.22 -22.04
CA VAL A 165 -23.99 25.99 -22.43
C VAL A 165 -22.49 26.27 -22.59
N THR A 166 -21.66 25.43 -21.98
CA THR A 166 -20.19 25.50 -22.13
C THR A 166 -19.68 24.25 -22.84
N VAL A 167 -18.91 24.42 -23.91
CA VAL A 167 -18.35 23.32 -24.71
C VAL A 167 -16.82 23.40 -24.70
N VAL A 168 -16.16 22.28 -24.42
CA VAL A 168 -14.70 22.13 -24.48
C VAL A 168 -14.39 21.00 -25.47
N LYS A 169 -13.58 21.29 -26.49
CA LYS A 169 -13.12 20.29 -27.45
C LYS A 169 -11.64 20.01 -27.24
N LEU A 170 -11.29 18.75 -27.06
CA LEU A 170 -9.94 18.29 -26.86
C LEU A 170 -9.58 17.32 -27.98
N ASP A 171 -8.34 17.43 -28.43
CA ASP A 171 -7.75 16.58 -29.44
C ASP A 171 -6.44 16.04 -28.89
N LEU A 172 -6.54 14.80 -28.39
CA LEU A 172 -5.56 14.19 -27.51
C LEU A 172 -4.83 13.06 -28.25
N PRO A 173 -3.51 12.90 -28.06
CA PRO A 173 -2.84 11.66 -28.44
C PRO A 173 -3.46 10.48 -27.67
N ALA A 174 -3.64 9.34 -28.32
CA ALA A 174 -4.14 8.10 -27.72
C ALA A 174 -3.06 7.48 -26.80
N SER A 175 -2.82 8.13 -25.66
CA SER A 175 -1.81 7.76 -24.67
C SER A 175 -2.34 8.01 -23.26
N TYR A 176 -2.03 7.08 -22.37
CA TYR A 176 -2.38 7.10 -20.95
C TYR A 176 -1.96 8.40 -20.24
N ARG A 177 -0.87 9.00 -20.72
CA ARG A 177 -0.34 10.27 -20.24
C ARG A 177 -1.38 11.39 -20.20
N TYR A 178 -2.19 11.52 -21.25
CA TYR A 178 -3.05 12.68 -21.45
C TYR A 178 -4.47 12.50 -20.89
N LEU A 179 -4.77 11.33 -20.31
CA LEU A 179 -6.08 11.02 -19.74
C LEU A 179 -6.46 11.95 -18.57
N SER A 180 -5.48 12.44 -17.83
CA SER A 180 -5.72 13.36 -16.70
C SER A 180 -6.16 14.76 -17.14
N VAL A 181 -5.89 15.16 -18.39
CA VAL A 181 -6.31 16.47 -18.94
C VAL A 181 -7.83 16.57 -18.99
N LEU A 182 -8.50 15.51 -19.46
CA LEU A 182 -9.96 15.43 -19.46
C LEU A 182 -10.53 15.62 -18.06
N GLY A 183 -9.90 14.99 -17.07
CA GLY A 183 -10.37 15.06 -15.70
C GLY A 183 -10.27 16.46 -15.08
N GLU A 184 -9.18 17.17 -15.34
CA GLU A 184 -8.98 18.56 -14.88
C GLU A 184 -9.97 19.52 -15.56
N CYS A 185 -10.24 19.34 -16.86
CA CYS A 185 -11.27 20.11 -17.57
C CYS A 185 -12.67 19.86 -16.99
N ILE A 186 -13.05 18.59 -16.73
CA ILE A 186 -14.33 18.25 -16.08
C ILE A 186 -14.44 18.91 -14.70
N ASN A 187 -13.37 18.86 -13.91
CA ASN A 187 -13.33 19.46 -12.57
C ASN A 187 -13.52 20.98 -12.63
N ALA A 188 -12.83 21.64 -13.56
CA ALA A 188 -12.94 23.08 -13.76
C ALA A 188 -14.34 23.50 -14.27
N MET A 189 -14.95 22.72 -15.17
CA MET A 189 -16.30 22.98 -15.67
C MET A 189 -17.36 22.88 -14.57
N LEU A 190 -17.17 21.96 -13.62
CA LEU A 190 -18.10 21.71 -12.52
C LEU A 190 -17.79 22.51 -11.24
N GLY A 191 -16.71 23.29 -11.21
CA GLY A 191 -16.38 24.20 -10.11
C GLY A 191 -15.66 23.58 -8.91
N GLY A 192 -15.14 22.36 -9.03
CA GLY A 192 -14.41 21.67 -7.95
C GLY A 192 -15.29 20.98 -6.91
N ASP A 193 -14.95 19.72 -6.62
CA ASP A 193 -15.45 18.87 -5.51
C ASP A 193 -16.97 18.58 -5.48
N SER A 194 -17.48 17.98 -6.55
CA SER A 194 -18.77 17.30 -6.53
C SER A 194 -18.61 15.80 -6.80
N GLU A 195 -19.42 14.97 -6.14
CA GLU A 195 -19.52 13.52 -6.43
C GLU A 195 -19.72 13.28 -7.94
N ALA A 196 -20.44 14.17 -8.62
CA ALA A 196 -20.63 14.16 -10.06
C ALA A 196 -19.32 14.34 -10.84
N ALA A 197 -18.41 15.23 -10.40
CA ALA A 197 -17.12 15.45 -11.07
C ALA A 197 -16.24 14.19 -10.99
N ASN A 198 -16.11 13.56 -9.81
CA ASN A 198 -15.35 12.33 -9.65
C ASN A 198 -15.91 11.18 -10.49
N ALA A 199 -17.25 11.08 -10.54
CA ALA A 199 -17.93 10.05 -11.32
C ALA A 199 -17.73 10.27 -12.84
N LEU A 200 -17.87 11.50 -13.32
CA LEU A 200 -17.61 11.88 -14.72
C LEU A 200 -16.14 11.71 -15.11
N GLN A 201 -15.21 12.02 -14.22
CA GLN A 201 -13.78 11.79 -14.42
C GLN A 201 -13.47 10.31 -14.59
N LEU A 202 -13.99 9.47 -13.70
CA LEU A 202 -13.83 8.02 -13.77
C LEU A 202 -14.42 7.49 -15.08
N ALA A 203 -15.63 7.91 -15.45
CA ALA A 203 -16.26 7.45 -16.68
C ALA A 203 -15.48 7.87 -17.94
N ALA A 204 -15.03 9.13 -18.01
CA ALA A 204 -14.23 9.61 -19.13
C ALA A 204 -12.86 8.91 -19.22
N HIS A 205 -12.20 8.68 -18.08
CA HIS A 205 -10.92 7.98 -18.02
C HIS A 205 -11.05 6.54 -18.53
N GLU A 206 -12.02 5.79 -18.01
CA GLU A 206 -12.28 4.41 -18.42
C GLU A 206 -12.62 4.32 -19.91
N THR A 207 -13.43 5.24 -20.45
CA THR A 207 -13.75 5.25 -21.89
C THR A 207 -12.51 5.49 -22.74
N CYS A 208 -11.64 6.42 -22.36
CA CYS A 208 -10.42 6.70 -23.12
C CYS A 208 -9.38 5.58 -23.00
N THR A 209 -9.21 4.98 -21.83
CA THR A 209 -8.36 3.78 -21.65
C THR A 209 -8.82 2.66 -22.57
N ASN A 210 -10.13 2.37 -22.59
CA ASN A 210 -10.70 1.37 -23.49
C ASN A 210 -10.39 1.68 -24.96
N ILE A 211 -10.51 2.93 -25.40
CA ILE A 211 -10.17 3.35 -26.77
C ILE A 211 -8.70 3.08 -27.09
N ILE A 212 -7.78 3.43 -26.18
CA ILE A 212 -6.33 3.20 -26.34
C ILE A 212 -6.04 1.69 -26.49
N ASP A 213 -6.61 0.87 -25.61
CA ASP A 213 -6.32 -0.56 -25.57
C ASP A 213 -6.97 -1.34 -26.69
N HIS A 214 -8.20 -0.99 -27.07
CA HIS A 214 -9.01 -1.81 -27.95
C HIS A 214 -9.14 -1.25 -29.36
N ALA A 215 -9.32 0.07 -29.51
CA ALA A 215 -9.41 0.69 -30.84
C ALA A 215 -8.02 0.82 -31.48
N TYR A 216 -6.99 1.14 -30.67
CA TYR A 216 -5.62 1.35 -31.14
C TYR A 216 -4.64 0.20 -30.82
N ALA A 217 -4.88 -0.61 -29.79
CA ALA A 217 -4.09 -1.80 -29.45
C ALA A 217 -2.57 -1.51 -29.35
N GLY A 218 -2.22 -0.44 -28.64
CA GLY A 218 -0.83 -0.01 -28.46
C GLY A 218 -0.19 0.67 -29.68
N ARG A 219 -0.96 0.96 -30.74
CA ARG A 219 -0.51 1.81 -31.86
C ARG A 219 -0.77 3.29 -31.56
N ASN A 220 0.01 4.17 -32.19
CA ASN A 220 -0.23 5.61 -32.12
C ASN A 220 -1.58 5.97 -32.75
N GLY A 221 -2.33 6.84 -32.09
CA GLY A 221 -3.70 7.23 -32.46
C GLY A 221 -4.09 8.57 -31.86
N ARG A 222 -5.31 9.04 -32.16
CA ARG A 222 -5.85 10.30 -31.60
C ARG A 222 -7.28 10.12 -31.10
N ILE A 223 -7.59 10.78 -30.00
CA ILE A 223 -8.90 10.78 -29.36
C ILE A 223 -9.42 12.21 -29.39
N GLU A 224 -10.46 12.44 -30.18
CA GLU A 224 -11.23 13.68 -30.12
C GLU A 224 -12.26 13.55 -29.00
N ALA A 225 -12.24 14.45 -28.03
CA ALA A 225 -13.17 14.44 -26.91
C ALA A 225 -13.90 15.78 -26.82
N THR A 226 -15.22 15.76 -26.73
CA THR A 226 -16.06 16.94 -26.55
C THR A 226 -16.79 16.84 -25.21
N LEU A 227 -16.56 17.81 -24.33
CA LEU A 227 -17.24 17.97 -23.05
C LEU A 227 -18.27 19.09 -23.17
N THR A 228 -19.53 18.81 -22.83
CA THR A 228 -20.61 19.81 -22.87
C THR A 228 -21.31 19.87 -21.53
N LEU A 229 -21.30 21.04 -20.90
CA LEU A 229 -22.09 21.34 -19.71
C LEU A 229 -23.28 22.23 -20.10
N ASP A 230 -24.48 21.69 -20.00
CA ASP A 230 -25.75 22.42 -20.17
C ASP A 230 -26.32 22.72 -18.79
N ARG A 231 -26.19 23.99 -18.36
CA ARG A 231 -26.63 24.43 -17.02
C ARG A 231 -28.17 24.47 -16.90
N PRO A 232 -28.94 24.97 -17.89
CA PRO A 232 -30.41 24.92 -17.87
C PRO A 232 -30.99 23.52 -17.76
N ARG A 233 -30.46 22.55 -18.51
CA ARG A 233 -30.92 21.16 -18.49
C ARG A 233 -30.27 20.32 -17.39
N ARG A 234 -29.25 20.88 -16.72
CA ARG A 234 -28.45 20.20 -15.69
C ARG A 234 -27.87 18.89 -16.20
N THR A 235 -27.31 18.91 -17.40
CA THR A 235 -26.72 17.73 -18.03
C THR A 235 -25.25 17.97 -18.37
N PHE A 236 -24.43 16.96 -18.12
CA PHE A 236 -23.06 16.88 -18.60
C PHE A 236 -22.95 15.77 -19.64
N LEU A 237 -22.42 16.11 -20.81
CA LEU A 237 -22.21 15.19 -21.91
C LEU A 237 -20.72 15.04 -22.20
N VAL A 238 -20.25 13.80 -22.25
CA VAL A 238 -18.91 13.43 -22.72
C VAL A 238 -19.07 12.66 -24.02
N GLU A 239 -18.55 13.22 -25.11
CA GLU A 239 -18.49 12.53 -26.40
C GLU A 239 -17.03 12.27 -26.74
N THR A 240 -16.71 11.05 -27.15
CA THR A 240 -15.37 10.73 -27.67
C THR A 240 -15.48 10.14 -29.06
N ARG A 241 -14.50 10.44 -29.90
CA ARG A 241 -14.33 9.88 -31.23
C ARG A 241 -12.89 9.45 -31.40
N ASP A 242 -12.70 8.26 -31.94
CA ASP A 242 -11.41 7.74 -32.33
C ASP A 242 -11.40 7.38 -33.81
N HIS A 243 -10.20 7.11 -34.33
CA HIS A 243 -9.93 6.63 -35.68
C HIS A 243 -9.28 5.23 -35.67
N GLY A 244 -9.54 4.44 -34.62
CA GLY A 244 -9.05 3.07 -34.55
C GLY A 244 -9.73 2.18 -35.58
N GLU A 245 -8.99 1.24 -36.17
CA GLU A 245 -9.54 0.29 -37.16
C GLU A 245 -10.38 -0.82 -36.51
N ARG A 246 -10.23 -1.02 -35.20
CA ARG A 246 -10.95 -2.05 -34.43
C ARG A 246 -12.22 -1.47 -33.83
N THR A 247 -13.32 -2.20 -34.00
CA THR A 247 -14.61 -1.90 -33.38
C THR A 247 -14.77 -2.69 -32.08
N PHE A 248 -15.47 -2.12 -31.11
CA PHE A 248 -15.80 -2.79 -29.86
C PHE A 248 -16.99 -3.69 -30.08
N ASP A 249 -16.82 -4.98 -29.81
CA ASP A 249 -17.95 -5.89 -29.70
C ASP A 249 -18.56 -5.81 -28.30
N LEU A 250 -19.56 -4.96 -28.15
CA LEU A 250 -20.31 -4.79 -26.90
C LEU A 250 -21.08 -6.05 -26.48
N THR A 251 -21.26 -7.04 -27.38
CA THR A 251 -21.95 -8.30 -27.06
C THR A 251 -21.05 -9.28 -26.31
N LEU A 252 -19.73 -9.07 -26.31
CA LEU A 252 -18.77 -9.82 -25.51
C LEU A 252 -18.71 -9.37 -24.04
N ILE A 253 -19.42 -8.31 -23.67
CA ILE A 253 -19.50 -7.79 -22.30
C ILE A 253 -20.71 -8.46 -21.64
N PRO A 254 -20.53 -9.43 -20.73
CA PRO A 254 -21.65 -10.11 -20.12
C PRO A 254 -22.50 -9.10 -19.34
N ASP A 255 -23.83 -9.23 -19.38
CA ASP A 255 -24.67 -8.71 -18.30
C ASP A 255 -24.30 -9.51 -17.05
N ARG A 256 -23.39 -8.96 -16.25
CA ARG A 256 -22.72 -9.63 -15.10
C ARG A 256 -23.66 -9.99 -13.93
N PHE A 257 -24.98 -10.02 -14.16
CA PHE A 257 -26.01 -10.45 -13.23
C PHE A 257 -27.01 -11.46 -13.83
N ASP A 258 -26.67 -12.16 -14.93
CA ASP A 258 -27.33 -13.44 -15.23
C ASP A 258 -26.87 -14.47 -14.16
N PRO A 259 -27.77 -15.08 -13.37
CA PRO A 259 -27.43 -16.08 -12.37
C PRO A 259 -26.72 -17.34 -12.92
N THR A 260 -26.62 -17.48 -14.25
CA THR A 260 -25.90 -18.56 -14.93
C THR A 260 -24.51 -18.18 -15.45
N ALA A 261 -24.09 -16.91 -15.34
CA ALA A 261 -22.80 -16.45 -15.84
C ALA A 261 -21.62 -16.93 -14.95
N PRO A 262 -20.48 -17.35 -15.55
CA PRO A 262 -19.32 -17.81 -14.79
C PRO A 262 -18.68 -16.67 -13.99
N VAL A 263 -18.52 -16.90 -12.68
CA VAL A 263 -17.87 -15.98 -11.74
C VAL A 263 -16.39 -15.81 -12.10
N MET A 264 -16.02 -14.73 -12.80
CA MET A 264 -14.62 -14.36 -12.98
C MET A 264 -14.08 -13.72 -11.70
N ARG A 265 -13.32 -14.50 -10.93
CA ARG A 265 -12.59 -14.03 -9.76
C ARG A 265 -11.38 -13.21 -10.25
N SER A 266 -11.29 -11.93 -9.90
CA SER A 266 -10.10 -11.13 -10.25
C SER A 266 -8.83 -11.85 -9.72
N PRO A 267 -7.76 -12.00 -10.51
CA PRO A 267 -6.54 -12.68 -10.08
C PRO A 267 -5.91 -12.05 -8.83
N LEU A 268 -6.02 -10.72 -8.68
CA LEU A 268 -5.50 -9.96 -7.54
C LEU A 268 -6.28 -10.21 -6.24
N LEU A 269 -7.62 -10.09 -6.23
CA LEU A 269 -8.38 -10.50 -5.03
C LEU A 269 -8.20 -11.99 -4.73
N THR A 270 -8.12 -12.84 -5.76
CA THR A 270 -7.90 -14.28 -5.56
C THR A 270 -6.54 -14.54 -4.91
N GLY A 271 -5.49 -13.87 -5.38
CA GLY A 271 -4.12 -13.99 -4.84
C GLY A 271 -3.98 -13.44 -3.41
N SER A 272 -4.57 -12.27 -3.11
CA SER A 272 -4.53 -11.70 -1.77
C SER A 272 -5.41 -12.46 -0.76
N VAL A 273 -6.60 -12.93 -1.17
CA VAL A 273 -7.45 -13.80 -0.34
C VAL A 273 -6.76 -15.14 -0.11
N LEU A 274 -6.13 -15.73 -1.14
CA LEU A 274 -5.32 -16.94 -1.01
C LEU A 274 -4.22 -16.73 0.04
N LEU A 275 -3.46 -15.64 -0.05
CA LEU A 275 -2.38 -15.36 0.90
C LEU A 275 -2.90 -15.12 2.31
N PHE A 276 -4.05 -14.46 2.48
CA PHE A 276 -4.69 -14.28 3.78
C PHE A 276 -5.13 -15.61 4.42
N VAL A 277 -5.81 -16.46 3.65
CA VAL A 277 -6.21 -17.81 4.10
C VAL A 277 -4.97 -18.64 4.42
N SER A 278 -3.95 -18.57 3.56
CA SER A 278 -2.67 -19.25 3.74
C SER A 278 -1.98 -18.82 5.03
N ALA A 279 -1.87 -17.52 5.28
CA ALA A 279 -1.26 -16.96 6.49
C ALA A 279 -2.04 -17.38 7.75
N THR A 280 -3.37 -17.39 7.69
CA THR A 280 -4.21 -17.87 8.79
C THR A 280 -3.92 -19.35 9.09
N LEU A 281 -3.84 -20.19 8.06
CA LEU A 281 -3.50 -21.61 8.21
C LEU A 281 -2.07 -21.80 8.76
N VAL A 282 -1.09 -21.02 8.30
CA VAL A 282 0.28 -21.04 8.84
C VAL A 282 0.29 -20.71 10.32
N ASN A 283 -0.44 -19.67 10.74
CA ASN A 283 -0.51 -19.27 12.14
C ASN A 283 -1.17 -20.36 12.99
N ALA A 284 -2.24 -20.99 12.50
CA ALA A 284 -2.88 -22.12 13.17
C ALA A 284 -1.91 -23.31 13.32
N GLY A 285 -1.14 -23.64 12.27
CA GLY A 285 -0.14 -24.69 12.34
C GLY A 285 1.06 -24.35 13.23
N ASN A 286 1.51 -23.09 13.28
CA ASN A 286 2.53 -22.64 14.22
C ASN A 286 2.03 -22.76 15.67
N TYR A 287 0.76 -22.44 15.92
CA TYR A 287 0.15 -22.64 17.24
C TYR A 287 0.09 -24.13 17.62
N LEU A 288 -0.39 -24.97 16.69
CA LEU A 288 -0.42 -26.42 16.86
C LEU A 288 0.98 -27.00 17.12
N PHE A 289 1.99 -26.54 16.39
CA PHE A 289 3.39 -26.94 16.60
C PHE A 289 3.84 -26.63 18.03
N ASN A 290 3.62 -25.40 18.51
CA ASN A 290 3.98 -25.02 19.88
C ASN A 290 3.23 -25.87 20.92
N LEU A 291 1.93 -26.11 20.71
CA LEU A 291 1.11 -26.94 21.59
C LEU A 291 1.65 -28.37 21.69
N LEU A 292 1.96 -28.99 20.55
CA LEU A 292 2.49 -30.36 20.49
C LEU A 292 3.86 -30.45 21.17
N MET A 293 4.76 -29.51 20.89
CA MET A 293 6.07 -29.47 21.54
C MET A 293 5.94 -29.27 23.06
N GLY A 294 5.05 -28.38 23.49
CA GLY A 294 4.79 -28.11 24.91
C GLY A 294 4.25 -29.31 25.68
N ARG A 295 3.32 -30.06 25.09
CA ARG A 295 2.78 -31.28 25.69
C ARG A 295 3.78 -32.43 25.72
N TRP A 296 4.57 -32.58 24.66
CA TRP A 296 5.50 -33.71 24.53
C TRP A 296 6.69 -33.57 25.48
N PHE A 297 7.34 -32.40 25.48
CA PHE A 297 8.59 -32.19 26.20
C PHE A 297 8.40 -31.71 27.64
N GLY A 298 7.16 -31.41 28.04
CA GLY A 298 6.85 -30.77 29.32
C GLY A 298 7.48 -29.38 29.45
N PRO A 299 7.29 -28.71 30.59
CA PRO A 299 7.72 -27.32 30.77
C PRO A 299 9.22 -27.13 30.55
N ALA A 300 10.07 -27.98 31.14
CA ALA A 300 11.52 -27.81 31.05
C ALA A 300 12.06 -27.89 29.61
N GLY A 301 11.65 -28.90 28.83
CA GLY A 301 12.09 -29.02 27.44
C GLY A 301 11.42 -27.98 26.52
N PHE A 302 10.18 -27.59 26.81
CA PHE A 302 9.50 -26.54 26.08
C PHE A 302 10.16 -25.15 26.27
N ALA A 303 10.82 -24.90 27.40
CA ALA A 303 11.57 -23.66 27.61
C ALA A 303 12.70 -23.46 26.59
N ASP A 304 13.46 -24.51 26.28
CA ASP A 304 14.52 -24.44 25.27
C ASP A 304 13.96 -24.33 23.85
N ILE A 305 12.88 -25.07 23.55
CA ILE A 305 12.20 -24.98 22.26
C ILE A 305 11.64 -23.56 22.06
N SER A 306 10.96 -23.01 23.07
CA SER A 306 10.40 -21.65 23.04
C SER A 306 11.49 -20.59 22.95
N LEU A 307 12.66 -20.78 23.58
CA LEU A 307 13.80 -19.88 23.40
C LEU A 307 14.22 -19.84 21.93
N VAL A 308 14.38 -21.00 21.28
CA VAL A 308 14.75 -21.05 19.85
C VAL A 308 13.67 -20.46 18.96
N ILE A 309 12.38 -20.71 19.25
CA ILE A 309 11.26 -20.09 18.53
C ILE A 309 11.29 -18.57 18.71
N THR A 310 11.60 -18.08 19.90
CA THR A 310 11.70 -16.64 20.18
C THR A 310 12.89 -16.02 19.45
N LEU A 311 14.05 -16.71 19.41
CA LEU A 311 15.19 -16.29 18.59
C LEU A 311 14.85 -16.28 17.09
N PHE A 312 14.09 -17.28 16.63
CA PHE A 312 13.54 -17.30 15.27
C PHE A 312 12.62 -16.09 15.00
N LEU A 313 11.72 -15.75 15.93
CA LEU A 313 10.91 -14.54 15.82
C LEU A 313 11.79 -13.28 15.76
N VAL A 314 12.82 -13.16 16.60
CA VAL A 314 13.80 -12.06 16.53
C VAL A 314 14.46 -11.97 15.14
N MET A 315 14.86 -13.11 14.56
CA MET A 315 15.43 -13.14 13.20
C MET A 315 14.42 -12.76 12.11
N SER A 316 13.13 -13.03 12.31
CA SER A 316 12.07 -12.65 11.35
C SER A 316 11.98 -11.14 11.14
N PHE A 317 12.33 -10.33 12.15
CA PHE A 317 12.35 -8.86 12.02
C PHE A 317 13.50 -8.38 11.13
N ILE A 318 14.69 -8.99 11.26
CA ILE A 318 15.83 -8.72 10.36
C ILE A 318 15.43 -9.07 8.93
N THR A 319 14.73 -10.19 8.77
CA THR A 319 14.23 -10.67 7.49
C THR A 319 13.16 -9.74 6.92
N ALA A 320 12.25 -9.20 7.75
CA ALA A 320 11.25 -8.21 7.34
C ALA A 320 11.91 -6.92 6.82
N GLY A 321 12.99 -6.47 7.47
CA GLY A 321 13.80 -5.34 7.00
C GLY A 321 14.47 -5.56 5.64
N LEU A 322 14.65 -6.82 5.20
CA LEU A 322 15.12 -7.15 3.85
C LEU A 322 13.95 -7.39 2.88
N GLN A 323 12.89 -8.03 3.36
CA GLN A 323 11.71 -8.42 2.58
C GLN A 323 10.91 -7.20 2.13
N THR A 324 10.65 -6.23 3.00
CA THR A 324 9.83 -5.04 2.67
C THR A 324 10.47 -4.15 1.61
N PRO A 325 11.76 -3.77 1.70
CA PRO A 325 12.41 -3.04 0.62
C PRO A 325 12.51 -3.87 -0.67
N ALA A 326 12.85 -5.16 -0.58
CA ALA A 326 12.87 -6.03 -1.76
C ALA A 326 11.49 -6.12 -2.44
N ALA A 327 10.39 -6.12 -1.68
CA ALA A 327 9.04 -6.08 -2.23
C ALA A 327 8.72 -4.74 -2.90
N ARG A 328 9.05 -3.60 -2.25
CA ARG A 328 8.80 -2.27 -2.83
C ARG A 328 9.58 -2.06 -4.12
N PHE A 329 10.90 -2.23 -4.08
CA PHE A 329 11.76 -2.00 -5.25
C PHE A 329 11.58 -3.12 -6.29
N GLY A 330 11.27 -4.35 -5.86
CA GLY A 330 10.91 -5.42 -6.77
C GLY A 330 9.59 -5.18 -7.49
N ALA A 331 8.62 -4.51 -6.86
CA ALA A 331 7.37 -4.10 -7.51
C ALA A 331 7.61 -3.00 -8.55
N LEU A 332 8.50 -2.02 -8.27
CA LEU A 332 8.86 -0.98 -9.24
C LEU A 332 9.48 -1.60 -10.50
N TYR A 333 10.55 -2.40 -10.34
CA TYR A 333 11.17 -3.09 -11.49
C TYR A 333 10.23 -4.07 -12.21
N ALA A 334 9.31 -4.72 -11.49
CA ALA A 334 8.34 -5.62 -12.10
C ALA A 334 7.25 -4.87 -12.89
N ALA A 335 6.84 -3.68 -12.42
CA ALA A 335 5.89 -2.81 -13.12
C ALA A 335 6.50 -2.28 -14.42
N ASP A 336 7.79 -1.97 -14.42
CA ASP A 336 8.53 -1.48 -15.59
C ASP A 336 8.99 -2.60 -16.55
N HIS A 337 8.62 -3.86 -16.26
CA HIS A 337 9.13 -5.07 -16.94
C HIS A 337 10.68 -5.17 -17.02
N ASP A 338 11.40 -4.47 -16.13
CA ASP A 338 12.85 -4.49 -16.03
C ASP A 338 13.33 -5.73 -15.25
N TRP A 339 13.33 -6.87 -15.94
CA TRP A 339 13.82 -8.13 -15.38
C TRP A 339 15.31 -8.10 -15.04
N GLN A 340 16.08 -7.22 -15.71
CA GLN A 340 17.50 -7.04 -15.42
C GLN A 340 17.69 -6.31 -14.09
N GLY A 341 17.02 -5.17 -13.88
CA GLY A 341 17.01 -4.42 -12.62
C GLY A 341 16.54 -5.28 -11.44
N LEU A 342 15.53 -6.13 -11.67
CA LEU A 342 15.06 -7.09 -10.66
C LEU A 342 16.12 -8.15 -10.31
N ALA A 343 16.85 -8.68 -11.31
CA ALA A 343 17.94 -9.62 -11.09
C ALA A 343 19.11 -8.95 -10.34
N ASP A 344 19.45 -7.72 -10.70
CA ASP A 344 20.50 -6.90 -10.09
C ASP A 344 20.19 -6.60 -8.63
N LEU A 345 18.95 -6.15 -8.36
CA LEU A 345 18.41 -5.93 -7.02
C LEU A 345 18.52 -7.20 -6.19
N ARG A 346 18.06 -8.33 -6.73
CA ARG A 346 18.13 -9.63 -6.06
C ARG A 346 19.55 -9.99 -5.67
N ARG A 347 20.51 -9.91 -6.60
CA ARG A 347 21.89 -10.27 -6.34
C ARG A 347 22.52 -9.35 -5.29
N TRP A 348 22.30 -8.05 -5.43
CA TRP A 348 22.80 -7.05 -4.49
C TRP A 348 22.25 -7.28 -3.07
N ALA A 349 20.94 -7.49 -2.96
CA ALA A 349 20.26 -7.71 -1.69
C ALA A 349 20.70 -9.04 -1.05
N LYS A 350 20.77 -10.12 -1.84
CA LYS A 350 21.26 -11.43 -1.34
C LYS A 350 22.72 -11.38 -0.91
N ARG A 351 23.58 -10.60 -1.58
CA ARG A 351 24.98 -10.42 -1.16
C ARG A 351 25.08 -9.75 0.21
N ARG A 352 24.27 -8.72 0.46
CA ARG A 352 24.23 -8.06 1.78
C ARG A 352 23.59 -8.92 2.85
N ALA A 353 22.48 -9.58 2.50
CA ALA A 353 21.83 -10.57 3.34
C ALA A 353 22.79 -11.70 3.72
N ALA A 354 23.67 -12.15 2.81
CA ALA A 354 24.69 -13.16 3.09
C ALA A 354 25.74 -12.68 4.11
N TRP A 355 26.17 -11.42 4.05
CA TRP A 355 27.07 -10.85 5.05
C TRP A 355 26.42 -10.76 6.44
N ILE A 356 25.17 -10.27 6.49
CA ILE A 356 24.39 -10.20 7.74
C ILE A 356 24.19 -11.63 8.30
N ALA A 357 23.76 -12.56 7.45
CA ALA A 357 23.58 -13.96 7.78
C ALA A 357 24.87 -14.62 8.30
N GLY A 358 26.00 -14.39 7.64
CA GLY A 358 27.30 -14.92 8.05
C GLY A 358 27.73 -14.39 9.42
N GLY A 359 27.51 -13.08 9.67
CA GLY A 359 27.74 -12.48 10.97
C GLY A 359 26.85 -13.07 12.07
N LEU A 360 25.55 -13.23 11.81
CA LEU A 360 24.61 -13.83 12.76
C LEU A 360 24.90 -15.32 13.03
N MET A 361 25.26 -16.07 11.99
CA MET A 361 25.69 -17.46 12.11
C MET A 361 26.94 -17.57 12.99
N ALA A 362 27.97 -16.74 12.72
CA ALA A 362 29.18 -16.71 13.53
C ALA A 362 28.88 -16.32 14.99
N LEU A 363 28.02 -15.31 15.21
CA LEU A 363 27.58 -14.87 16.54
C LEU A 363 26.92 -15.99 17.34
N LEU A 364 26.05 -16.79 16.70
CA LEU A 364 25.35 -17.89 17.38
C LEU A 364 26.25 -19.11 17.60
N ILE A 365 27.09 -19.47 16.63
CA ILE A 365 27.96 -20.65 16.72
C ILE A 365 29.13 -20.40 17.67
N LEU A 366 29.89 -19.33 17.45
CA LEU A 366 31.06 -18.99 18.29
C LEU A 366 30.61 -18.54 19.69
N GLY A 367 29.46 -17.89 19.79
CA GLY A 367 28.86 -17.49 21.07
C GLY A 367 28.08 -18.59 21.78
N SER A 368 27.95 -19.80 21.22
CA SER A 368 27.05 -20.85 21.72
C SER A 368 27.24 -21.17 23.21
N GLY A 369 28.49 -21.23 23.69
CA GLY A 369 28.79 -21.41 25.11
C GLY A 369 28.30 -20.25 25.98
N LEU A 370 28.51 -19.00 25.54
CA LEU A 370 28.03 -17.81 26.23
C LEU A 370 26.50 -17.76 26.26
N TRP A 371 25.84 -18.07 25.14
CA TRP A 371 24.38 -18.12 25.08
C TRP A 371 23.79 -19.19 25.99
N THR A 372 24.46 -20.34 26.10
CA THR A 372 24.05 -21.43 26.99
C THR A 372 24.12 -21.02 28.45
N GLN A 373 25.25 -20.43 28.85
CA GLN A 373 25.44 -19.93 30.22
C GLN A 373 24.51 -18.76 30.52
N PHE A 374 24.31 -17.86 29.56
CA PHE A 374 23.41 -16.73 29.70
C PHE A 374 21.99 -17.24 29.92
N PHE A 375 21.41 -18.03 29.01
CA PHE A 375 20.01 -18.46 29.11
C PHE A 375 19.74 -19.66 30.01
N GLY A 376 20.76 -20.24 30.66
CA GLY A 376 20.60 -21.47 31.44
C GLY A 376 20.06 -22.64 30.59
N ALA A 377 20.51 -22.71 29.34
CA ALA A 377 20.04 -23.71 28.38
C ALA A 377 20.62 -25.11 28.66
N ALA A 378 19.86 -26.16 28.34
CA ALA A 378 20.31 -27.53 28.58
C ALA A 378 21.45 -27.96 27.65
N SER A 379 21.56 -27.39 26.44
CA SER A 379 22.55 -27.79 25.45
C SER A 379 23.04 -26.60 24.62
N ASN A 380 24.36 -26.52 24.39
CA ASN A 380 24.94 -25.54 23.47
C ASN A 380 24.66 -25.85 21.99
N TRP A 381 24.42 -27.12 21.68
CA TRP A 381 24.18 -27.59 20.32
C TRP A 381 22.96 -26.93 19.68
N MET A 382 21.95 -26.54 20.46
CA MET A 382 20.77 -25.86 19.91
C MET A 382 21.13 -24.52 19.24
N PHE A 383 22.08 -23.76 19.79
CA PHE A 383 22.54 -22.50 19.17
C PHE A 383 23.40 -22.76 17.95
N VAL A 384 24.22 -23.80 17.97
CA VAL A 384 25.06 -24.20 16.83
C VAL A 384 24.19 -24.65 15.66
N ILE A 385 23.24 -25.57 15.93
CA ILE A 385 22.29 -26.08 14.94
C ILE A 385 21.46 -24.93 14.38
N PHE A 386 20.82 -24.13 15.25
CA PHE A 386 20.01 -23.01 14.80
C PHE A 386 20.83 -22.01 13.97
N GLY A 387 22.00 -21.62 14.46
CA GLY A 387 22.92 -20.70 13.78
C GLY A 387 23.34 -21.15 12.38
N MET A 388 23.62 -22.45 12.20
CA MET A 388 23.96 -23.04 10.90
C MET A 388 22.87 -22.80 9.84
N PHE A 389 21.60 -22.76 10.25
CA PHE A 389 20.46 -22.61 9.34
C PHE A 389 19.96 -21.17 9.18
N VAL A 390 20.39 -20.23 10.03
CA VAL A 390 20.05 -18.79 9.92
C VAL A 390 20.32 -18.20 8.53
N PRO A 391 21.43 -18.53 7.83
CA PRO A 391 21.66 -17.99 6.49
C PRO A 391 20.56 -18.29 5.48
N PHE A 392 19.98 -19.49 5.51
CA PHE A 392 18.88 -19.85 4.62
C PHE A 392 17.64 -19.01 4.91
N TYR A 393 17.34 -18.80 6.19
CA TYR A 393 16.21 -17.99 6.63
C TYR A 393 16.33 -16.51 6.22
N VAL A 394 17.50 -15.91 6.41
CA VAL A 394 17.75 -14.51 6.04
C VAL A 394 17.74 -14.34 4.51
N LEU A 395 18.36 -15.27 3.77
CA LEU A 395 18.41 -15.22 2.31
C LEU A 395 17.03 -15.37 1.65
N GLN A 396 16.15 -16.22 2.20
CA GLN A 396 14.80 -16.36 1.67
C GLN A 396 13.95 -15.10 1.86
N GLY A 397 14.27 -14.22 2.83
CA GLY A 397 13.56 -12.95 3.02
C GLY A 397 13.58 -12.07 1.79
N VAL A 398 14.75 -11.99 1.13
CA VAL A 398 14.90 -11.25 -0.12
C VAL A 398 14.04 -11.88 -1.22
N ASP A 399 14.10 -13.19 -1.37
CA ASP A 399 13.36 -13.91 -2.41
C ASP A 399 11.83 -13.80 -2.19
N ARG A 400 11.35 -13.92 -0.95
CA ARG A 400 9.94 -13.68 -0.58
C ARG A 400 9.51 -12.24 -0.86
N GLY A 401 10.39 -11.28 -0.60
CA GLY A 401 10.14 -9.87 -0.93
C GLY A 401 9.92 -9.68 -2.43
N LEU A 402 10.79 -10.25 -3.26
CA LEU A 402 10.65 -10.17 -4.71
C LEU A 402 9.41 -10.92 -5.22
N LEU A 403 9.05 -12.07 -4.64
CA LEU A 403 7.78 -12.75 -4.95
C LEU A 403 6.57 -11.87 -4.61
N GLN A 404 6.60 -11.17 -3.48
CA GLN A 404 5.59 -10.22 -3.06
C GLN A 404 5.50 -9.02 -4.02
N GLY A 405 6.64 -8.46 -4.41
CA GLY A 405 6.72 -7.32 -5.33
C GLY A 405 6.21 -7.64 -6.73
N ARG A 406 6.51 -8.84 -7.24
CA ARG A 406 5.99 -9.37 -8.52
C ARG A 406 4.55 -9.89 -8.45
N THR A 407 3.83 -9.61 -7.37
CA THR A 407 2.46 -10.09 -7.11
C THR A 407 2.25 -11.62 -7.27
N ARG A 408 3.33 -12.41 -7.15
CA ARG A 408 3.31 -13.89 -7.23
C ARG A 408 2.87 -14.51 -5.89
N PHE A 409 1.68 -14.10 -5.42
CA PHE A 409 1.16 -14.47 -4.10
C PHE A 409 0.99 -15.98 -3.91
N GLY A 410 0.71 -16.74 -4.98
CA GLY A 410 0.64 -18.21 -4.92
C GLY A 410 1.96 -18.84 -4.49
N TRP A 411 3.06 -18.50 -5.15
CA TRP A 411 4.39 -18.99 -4.76
C TRP A 411 4.81 -18.49 -3.39
N LEU A 412 4.49 -17.23 -3.06
CA LEU A 412 4.75 -16.68 -1.73
C LEU A 412 4.02 -17.49 -0.64
N ALA A 413 2.74 -17.80 -0.84
CA ALA A 413 1.94 -18.67 0.03
C ALA A 413 2.57 -20.06 0.17
N VAL A 414 2.99 -20.69 -0.93
CA VAL A 414 3.68 -22.00 -0.89
C VAL A 414 4.96 -21.93 -0.04
N THR A 415 5.75 -20.84 -0.11
CA THR A 415 6.96 -20.74 0.73
C THR A 415 6.63 -20.74 2.22
N TYR A 416 5.55 -20.08 2.65
CA TYR A 416 5.14 -20.06 4.06
C TYR A 416 4.56 -21.41 4.49
N GLN A 417 3.79 -22.06 3.62
CA GLN A 417 3.21 -23.36 3.87
C GLN A 417 4.26 -24.45 3.99
N VAL A 418 5.23 -24.49 3.06
CA VAL A 418 6.34 -25.44 3.11
C VAL A 418 7.16 -25.23 4.38
N GLU A 419 7.44 -23.98 4.78
CA GLU A 419 8.14 -23.71 6.05
C GLU A 419 7.37 -24.27 7.26
N MET A 420 6.06 -24.00 7.35
CA MET A 420 5.23 -24.43 8.48
C MET A 420 5.12 -25.96 8.57
N TRP A 421 4.77 -26.62 7.47
CA TRP A 421 4.61 -28.07 7.44
C TRP A 421 5.93 -28.80 7.59
N ALA A 422 7.00 -28.34 6.94
CA ALA A 422 8.34 -28.92 7.13
C ALA A 422 8.78 -28.77 8.58
N ARG A 423 8.57 -27.61 9.22
CA ARG A 423 8.87 -27.42 10.64
C ARG A 423 8.10 -28.42 11.50
N LEU A 424 6.79 -28.53 11.30
CA LEU A 424 5.96 -29.44 12.10
C LEU A 424 6.39 -30.90 11.94
N PHE A 425 6.44 -31.41 10.71
CA PHE A 425 6.68 -32.83 10.46
C PHE A 425 8.14 -33.23 10.70
N LEU A 426 9.12 -32.40 10.32
CA LEU A 426 10.53 -32.72 10.55
C LEU A 426 10.87 -32.65 12.04
N SER A 427 10.41 -31.62 12.76
CA SER A 427 10.65 -31.55 14.20
C SER A 427 9.97 -32.69 14.95
N LEU A 428 8.74 -33.06 14.60
CA LEU A 428 8.04 -34.20 15.19
C LEU A 428 8.74 -35.53 14.87
N GLY A 429 9.14 -35.73 13.61
CA GLY A 429 9.85 -36.94 13.18
C GLY A 429 11.21 -37.10 13.85
N LEU A 430 11.99 -36.02 13.98
CA LEU A 430 13.27 -36.04 14.67
C LEU A 430 13.12 -36.20 16.20
N ALA A 431 12.07 -35.64 16.79
CA ALA A 431 11.74 -35.87 18.20
C ALA A 431 11.37 -37.35 18.45
N LEU A 432 10.60 -37.96 17.55
CA LEU A 432 10.24 -39.39 17.57
C LEU A 432 11.46 -40.32 17.48
N LEU A 433 12.50 -39.90 16.74
CA LEU A 433 13.77 -40.63 16.67
C LEU A 433 14.64 -40.49 17.93
N GLY A 434 14.16 -39.78 18.96
CA GLY A 434 14.85 -39.65 20.25
C GLY A 434 15.92 -38.57 20.28
N LEU A 435 16.02 -37.68 19.27
CA LEU A 435 17.00 -36.59 19.26
C LEU A 435 16.65 -35.43 20.22
N GLY A 436 15.53 -35.54 20.92
CA GLY A 436 15.08 -34.59 21.93
C GLY A 436 14.89 -33.17 21.39
N VAL A 437 15.19 -32.17 22.21
CA VAL A 437 15.09 -30.74 21.85
C VAL A 437 15.98 -30.40 20.66
N ASN A 438 17.19 -30.95 20.58
CA ASN A 438 18.11 -30.71 19.46
C ASN A 438 17.52 -31.21 18.13
N GLY A 439 16.78 -32.32 18.14
CA GLY A 439 16.01 -32.80 16.99
C GLY A 439 14.94 -31.82 16.54
N VAL A 440 14.20 -31.22 17.48
CA VAL A 440 13.21 -30.18 17.18
C VAL A 440 13.86 -28.96 16.53
N VAL A 441 14.98 -28.50 17.08
CA VAL A 441 15.75 -27.35 16.56
C VAL A 441 16.32 -27.63 15.17
N LEU A 442 16.80 -28.86 14.93
CA LEU A 442 17.21 -29.30 13.60
C LEU A 442 16.02 -29.29 12.62
N GLY A 443 14.84 -29.75 13.04
CA GLY A 443 13.62 -29.68 12.23
C GLY A 443 13.23 -28.23 11.87
N ILE A 444 13.33 -27.29 12.82
CA ILE A 444 13.15 -25.86 12.57
C ILE A 444 14.19 -25.37 11.54
N GLY A 445 15.47 -25.72 11.70
CA GLY A 445 16.52 -25.34 10.77
C GLY A 445 16.32 -25.89 9.34
N LEU A 446 15.97 -27.18 9.22
CA LEU A 446 15.67 -27.81 7.93
C LEU A 446 14.43 -27.20 7.26
N SER A 447 13.46 -26.69 8.03
CA SER A 447 12.32 -25.96 7.48
C SER A 447 12.74 -24.69 6.73
N PHE A 448 13.81 -24.01 7.18
CA PHE A 448 14.36 -22.84 6.50
C PHE A 448 14.98 -23.22 5.15
N VAL A 449 15.65 -24.37 5.09
CA VAL A 449 16.24 -24.89 3.84
C VAL A 449 15.14 -25.23 2.84
N ALA A 450 14.10 -25.96 3.29
CA ALA A 450 12.97 -26.33 2.45
C ALA A 450 12.26 -25.09 1.88
N ALA A 451 11.96 -24.11 2.73
CA ALA A 451 11.32 -22.86 2.31
C ALA A 451 12.21 -22.02 1.39
N TRP A 452 13.52 -21.97 1.65
CA TRP A 452 14.49 -21.28 0.79
C TRP A 452 14.56 -21.88 -0.61
N PHE A 453 14.57 -23.22 -0.75
CA PHE A 453 14.53 -23.88 -2.06
C PHE A 453 13.30 -23.49 -2.88
N VAL A 454 12.13 -23.38 -2.24
CA VAL A 454 10.91 -22.91 -2.89
C VAL A 454 10.99 -21.42 -3.22
N ALA A 455 11.56 -20.59 -2.33
CA ALA A 455 11.68 -19.16 -2.57
C ALA A 455 12.58 -18.85 -3.77
N GLN A 456 13.58 -19.69 -4.06
CA GLN A 456 14.44 -19.54 -5.24
C GLN A 456 13.71 -19.59 -6.58
N GLN A 457 12.46 -20.08 -6.61
CA GLN A 457 11.62 -20.06 -7.80
C GLN A 457 11.46 -18.65 -8.40
N VAL A 458 11.62 -17.60 -7.58
CA VAL A 458 11.62 -16.21 -8.05
C VAL A 458 12.67 -15.92 -9.12
N ALA A 459 13.77 -16.68 -9.14
CA ALA A 459 14.91 -16.47 -10.03
C ALA A 459 14.89 -17.32 -11.31
N ARG A 460 13.92 -18.24 -11.46
CA ARG A 460 13.87 -19.13 -12.64
C ARG A 460 13.79 -18.36 -13.96
N ASP A 461 13.06 -17.25 -13.94
CA ASP A 461 12.76 -16.46 -15.13
C ASP A 461 13.62 -15.19 -15.22
N LEU A 462 14.66 -15.06 -14.37
CA LEU A 462 15.48 -13.85 -14.31
C LEU A 462 16.76 -13.99 -15.14
N PRO A 463 17.16 -12.93 -15.87
CA PRO A 463 18.42 -12.92 -16.59
C PRO A 463 19.63 -12.96 -15.63
N PRO A 464 20.84 -13.23 -16.16
CA PRO A 464 22.06 -13.06 -15.40
C PRO A 464 22.18 -11.62 -14.89
N ALA A 465 22.16 -11.45 -13.58
CA ALA A 465 22.29 -10.14 -12.98
C ALA A 465 23.63 -9.45 -13.36
N GLN A 466 23.69 -8.15 -13.13
CA GLN A 466 24.82 -7.24 -13.27
C GLN A 466 25.00 -6.47 -11.95
N LYS A 467 25.62 -5.27 -11.99
CA LYS A 467 25.83 -4.41 -10.82
C LYS A 467 24.68 -3.42 -10.73
N LEU A 468 23.96 -3.45 -9.61
CA LEU A 468 22.93 -2.45 -9.29
C LEU A 468 23.55 -1.04 -9.23
N ALA A 469 22.85 -0.07 -9.82
CA ALA A 469 23.24 1.34 -9.81
C ALA A 469 23.39 1.90 -8.38
N ASP A 470 24.44 2.69 -8.16
CA ASP A 470 24.79 3.16 -6.81
C ASP A 470 23.73 4.10 -6.23
N ALA A 471 23.04 4.89 -7.07
CA ALA A 471 21.94 5.77 -6.65
C ALA A 471 20.75 4.98 -6.05
N VAL A 472 20.27 3.97 -6.75
CA VAL A 472 19.19 3.08 -6.27
C VAL A 472 19.60 2.37 -4.99
N SER A 473 20.86 1.92 -4.92
CA SER A 473 21.39 1.23 -3.74
C SER A 473 21.34 2.10 -2.47
N LYS A 474 21.56 3.43 -2.60
CA LYS A 474 21.47 4.38 -1.49
C LYS A 474 20.02 4.60 -1.07
N GLU A 475 19.12 4.73 -2.04
CA GLU A 475 17.69 4.89 -1.78
C GLU A 475 17.11 3.69 -1.01
N ILE A 476 17.50 2.46 -1.40
CA ILE A 476 17.08 1.24 -0.69
C ILE A 476 17.53 1.28 0.78
N ILE A 477 18.78 1.65 1.05
CA ILE A 477 19.30 1.72 2.43
C ILE A 477 18.54 2.79 3.23
N LEU A 478 18.32 3.96 2.65
CA LEU A 478 17.61 5.06 3.29
C LEU A 478 16.18 4.66 3.65
N PHE A 479 15.50 3.93 2.76
CA PHE A 479 14.17 3.37 3.02
C PHE A 479 14.17 2.27 4.09
N THR A 480 15.24 1.46 4.17
CA THR A 480 15.33 0.32 5.10
C THR A 480 15.45 0.77 6.57
N GLY A 481 16.11 1.90 6.82
CA GLY A 481 16.34 2.41 8.19
C GLY A 481 15.06 2.60 9.01
N PRO A 482 14.09 3.43 8.56
CA PRO A 482 12.82 3.62 9.25
C PRO A 482 12.01 2.34 9.44
N VAL A 483 12.06 1.42 8.46
CA VAL A 483 11.37 0.12 8.55
C VAL A 483 11.95 -0.71 9.70
N LEU A 484 13.27 -0.81 9.83
CA LEU A 484 13.91 -1.52 10.93
C LEU A 484 13.58 -0.89 12.30
N VAL A 485 13.56 0.44 12.39
CA VAL A 485 13.22 1.16 13.62
C VAL A 485 11.76 0.88 14.04
N ALA A 486 10.82 0.90 13.11
CA ALA A 486 9.42 0.59 13.39
C ALA A 486 9.24 -0.85 13.87
N GLN A 487 9.97 -1.79 13.28
CA GLN A 487 9.96 -3.21 13.66
C GLN A 487 10.61 -3.46 15.03
N LEU A 488 11.64 -2.67 15.40
CA LEU A 488 12.33 -2.80 16.68
C LEU A 488 11.39 -2.59 17.88
N GLY A 489 10.49 -1.61 17.82
CA GLY A 489 9.51 -1.40 18.91
C GLY A 489 8.60 -2.60 19.13
N GLN A 490 8.18 -3.26 18.04
CA GLN A 490 7.30 -4.43 18.12
C GLN A 490 8.01 -5.64 18.71
N ILE A 491 9.29 -5.89 18.37
CA ILE A 491 10.03 -7.03 18.92
C ILE A 491 10.30 -6.86 20.43
N LEU A 492 10.67 -5.65 20.87
CA LEU A 492 10.92 -5.39 22.29
C LEU A 492 9.67 -5.66 23.12
N ILE A 493 8.50 -5.17 22.69
CA ILE A 493 7.27 -5.39 23.46
C ILE A 493 6.83 -6.85 23.39
N ASN A 494 6.83 -7.46 22.20
CA ASN A 494 6.20 -8.75 22.00
C ASN A 494 7.03 -9.97 22.41
N ASN A 495 8.35 -9.86 22.59
CA ASN A 495 9.19 -11.05 22.80
C ASN A 495 10.27 -10.88 23.88
N SER A 496 10.49 -9.68 24.42
CA SER A 496 11.51 -9.49 25.46
C SER A 496 11.20 -10.26 26.73
N ASP A 497 9.91 -10.42 27.06
CA ASP A 497 9.43 -11.08 28.26
C ASP A 497 9.89 -12.55 28.30
N ILE A 498 9.73 -13.30 27.21
CA ILE A 498 10.17 -14.69 27.11
C ILE A 498 11.69 -14.81 27.27
N LEU A 499 12.46 -13.92 26.64
CA LEU A 499 13.93 -13.96 26.72
C LEU A 499 14.43 -13.67 28.15
N ILE A 500 13.84 -12.69 28.83
CA ILE A 500 14.20 -12.32 30.20
C ILE A 500 13.77 -13.41 31.17
N VAL A 501 12.57 -13.97 31.02
CA VAL A 501 12.12 -15.08 31.86
C VAL A 501 13.04 -16.29 31.70
N ARG A 502 13.42 -16.65 30.47
CA ARG A 502 14.35 -17.76 30.24
C ARG A 502 15.71 -17.54 30.91
N ARG A 503 16.18 -16.29 31.00
CA ARG A 503 17.45 -15.92 31.61
C ARG A 503 17.48 -16.10 33.12
N TYR A 504 16.40 -15.73 33.81
CA TYR A 504 16.39 -15.61 35.27
C TYR A 504 15.66 -16.74 35.99
N PHE A 505 14.69 -17.38 35.33
CA PHE A 505 13.88 -18.44 35.93
C PHE A 505 14.41 -19.82 35.55
N VAL A 506 14.11 -20.82 36.38
CA VAL A 506 14.43 -22.22 36.09
C VAL A 506 13.64 -22.70 34.87
N ALA A 507 14.15 -23.73 34.18
CA ALA A 507 13.58 -24.20 32.91
C ALA A 507 12.08 -24.53 33.01
N GLU A 508 11.63 -25.14 34.11
CA GLU A 508 10.22 -25.48 34.31
C GLU A 508 9.31 -24.24 34.35
N GLU A 509 9.68 -23.24 35.14
CA GLU A 509 8.95 -21.97 35.24
C GLU A 509 8.98 -21.18 33.94
N ALA A 510 10.13 -21.17 33.25
CA ALA A 510 10.28 -20.49 31.97
C ALA A 510 9.43 -21.13 30.87
N GLY A 511 9.35 -22.46 30.84
CA GLY A 511 8.47 -23.18 29.91
C GLY A 511 7.00 -22.98 30.24
N ALA A 512 6.64 -22.98 31.52
CA ALA A 512 5.28 -22.67 31.94
C ALA A 512 4.88 -21.24 31.54
N TYR A 513 5.78 -20.28 31.71
CA TYR A 513 5.58 -18.92 31.25
C TYR A 513 5.50 -18.80 29.72
N ALA A 514 6.29 -19.55 28.96
CA ALA A 514 6.17 -19.60 27.50
C ALA A 514 4.79 -20.09 27.05
N ALA A 515 4.22 -21.09 27.75
CA ALA A 515 2.86 -21.54 27.51
C ALA A 515 1.82 -20.46 27.87
N LEU A 516 1.99 -19.78 29.00
CA LEU A 516 1.17 -18.62 29.40
C LEU A 516 1.16 -17.55 28.30
N ALA A 517 2.34 -17.17 27.82
CA ALA A 517 2.51 -16.18 26.76
C ALA A 517 1.85 -16.61 25.45
N LEU A 518 1.98 -17.89 25.07
CA LEU A 518 1.35 -18.42 23.86
C LEU A 518 -0.18 -18.31 23.91
N ILE A 519 -0.80 -18.66 25.04
CA ILE A 519 -2.26 -18.56 25.21
C ILE A 519 -2.68 -17.09 25.24
N GLY A 520 -2.00 -16.28 26.05
CA GLY A 520 -2.37 -14.88 26.27
C GLY A 520 -2.21 -13.98 25.05
N ARG A 521 -1.27 -14.29 24.13
CA ARG A 521 -1.11 -13.56 22.85
C ARG A 521 -2.28 -13.78 21.88
N MET A 522 -3.16 -14.75 22.12
CA MET A 522 -4.34 -14.98 21.27
C MET A 522 -5.24 -13.75 21.18
N VAL A 523 -5.34 -12.94 22.25
CA VAL A 523 -6.08 -11.66 22.25
C VAL A 523 -5.53 -10.70 21.18
N PHE A 524 -4.21 -10.52 21.15
CA PHE A 524 -3.56 -9.65 20.19
C PHE A 524 -3.76 -10.13 18.75
N PHE A 525 -3.62 -11.45 18.50
CA PHE A 525 -3.84 -12.00 17.17
C PHE A 525 -5.31 -11.90 16.72
N ALA A 526 -6.26 -12.14 17.62
CA ALA A 526 -7.70 -12.02 17.31
C ALA A 526 -8.09 -10.59 16.92
N THR A 527 -7.40 -9.59 17.46
CA THR A 527 -7.69 -8.17 17.23
C THR A 527 -6.91 -7.57 16.05
N TRP A 528 -5.87 -8.26 15.55
CA TRP A 528 -5.03 -7.81 14.45
C TRP A 528 -5.80 -7.57 13.14
N SER A 529 -6.83 -8.37 12.87
CA SER A 529 -7.69 -8.21 11.68
C SER A 529 -8.40 -6.86 11.64
N ILE A 530 -8.82 -6.34 12.80
CA ILE A 530 -9.48 -5.04 12.91
C ILE A 530 -8.49 -3.93 12.55
N VAL A 531 -7.26 -4.00 13.06
CA VAL A 531 -6.19 -3.04 12.74
C VAL A 531 -5.88 -3.05 11.24
N THR A 532 -5.75 -4.24 10.66
CA THR A 532 -5.44 -4.42 9.23
C THR A 532 -6.54 -3.86 8.34
N ALA A 533 -7.81 -4.05 8.71
CA ALA A 533 -8.96 -3.51 7.97
C ALA A 533 -9.13 -1.99 8.17
N MET A 534 -8.92 -1.50 9.40
CA MET A 534 -9.06 -0.08 9.74
C MET A 534 -8.04 0.77 8.97
N PHE A 535 -6.80 0.32 8.86
CA PHE A 535 -5.68 1.10 8.31
C PHE A 535 -5.97 1.70 6.91
N PRO A 536 -6.30 0.92 5.86
CA PRO A 536 -6.55 1.48 4.53
C PRO A 536 -7.81 2.36 4.47
N ILE A 537 -8.86 2.02 5.23
CA ILE A 537 -10.12 2.78 5.23
C ILE A 537 -9.91 4.17 5.85
N VAL A 538 -9.21 4.24 6.99
CA VAL A 538 -8.88 5.53 7.62
C VAL A 538 -7.95 6.35 6.74
N ALA A 539 -6.93 5.75 6.15
CA ALA A 539 -6.01 6.44 5.25
C ALA A 539 -6.74 7.06 4.05
N GLN A 540 -7.69 6.33 3.44
CA GLN A 540 -8.52 6.83 2.34
C GLN A 540 -9.44 7.97 2.78
N ARG A 541 -10.17 7.82 3.90
CA ARG A 541 -11.05 8.87 4.43
C ARG A 541 -10.28 10.14 4.79
N PHE A 542 -9.11 10.01 5.40
CA PHE A 542 -8.24 11.15 5.73
C PHE A 542 -7.78 11.89 4.48
N ARG A 543 -7.37 11.18 3.42
CA ARG A 543 -7.00 11.80 2.13
C ARG A 543 -8.17 12.52 1.45
N ARG A 544 -9.41 12.07 1.69
CA ARG A 544 -10.64 12.68 1.17
C ARG A 544 -11.21 13.79 2.06
N GLY A 545 -10.57 14.10 3.19
CA GLY A 545 -11.09 15.06 4.17
C GLY A 545 -12.38 14.59 4.89
N GLU A 546 -12.74 13.32 4.77
CA GLU A 546 -13.96 12.75 5.37
C GLU A 546 -13.78 12.46 6.87
N ALA A 547 -14.91 12.35 7.59
CA ALA A 547 -14.91 11.94 8.99
C ALA A 547 -14.36 10.52 9.18
N HIS A 548 -13.15 10.43 9.73
CA HIS A 548 -12.43 9.17 9.96
C HIS A 548 -12.36 8.76 11.44
N ARG A 549 -12.58 9.68 12.39
CA ARG A 549 -12.55 9.39 13.84
C ARG A 549 -13.60 8.40 14.35
N PRO A 550 -14.85 8.38 13.84
CA PRO A 550 -15.83 7.37 14.28
C PRO A 550 -15.34 5.94 14.06
N LEU A 551 -14.60 5.71 12.96
CA LEU A 551 -14.03 4.39 12.66
C LEU A 551 -12.94 4.00 13.66
N PHE A 552 -12.16 4.97 14.13
CA PHE A 552 -11.17 4.75 15.18
C PHE A 552 -11.82 4.31 16.50
N TYR A 553 -12.84 5.03 16.97
CA TYR A 553 -13.57 4.67 18.19
C TYR A 553 -14.33 3.35 18.05
N LEU A 554 -14.90 3.08 16.86
CA LEU A 554 -15.52 1.79 16.56
C LEU A 554 -14.50 0.66 16.67
N SER A 555 -13.32 0.82 16.07
CA SER A 555 -12.24 -0.17 16.13
C SER A 555 -11.79 -0.41 17.57
N LEU A 556 -11.65 0.66 18.36
CA LEU A 556 -11.31 0.57 19.77
C LEU A 556 -12.40 -0.16 20.57
N GLY A 557 -13.67 0.12 20.31
CA GLY A 557 -14.81 -0.53 20.95
C GLY A 557 -14.91 -2.02 20.63
N ILE A 558 -14.72 -2.41 19.36
CA ILE A 558 -14.71 -3.82 18.95
C ILE A 558 -13.54 -4.55 19.60
N VAL A 559 -12.33 -3.96 19.58
CA VAL A 559 -11.14 -4.56 20.21
C VAL A 559 -11.32 -4.69 21.72
N LEU A 560 -11.85 -3.67 22.39
CA LEU A 560 -12.13 -3.71 23.82
C LEU A 560 -13.16 -4.78 24.16
N GLY A 561 -14.30 -4.83 23.45
CA GLY A 561 -15.35 -5.82 23.67
C GLY A 561 -14.87 -7.25 23.44
N GLY A 562 -14.19 -7.49 22.32
CA GLY A 562 -13.62 -8.80 22.00
C GLY A 562 -12.55 -9.25 23.00
N SER A 563 -11.69 -8.32 23.43
CA SER A 563 -10.64 -8.63 24.41
C SER A 563 -11.21 -8.88 25.81
N LEU A 564 -12.20 -8.09 26.25
CA LEU A 564 -12.87 -8.30 27.53
C LEU A 564 -13.56 -9.67 27.60
N LEU A 565 -14.15 -10.14 26.49
CA LEU A 565 -14.71 -11.48 26.42
C LEU A 565 -13.63 -12.55 26.63
N ILE A 566 -12.47 -12.42 25.99
CA ILE A 566 -11.37 -13.38 26.16
C ILE A 566 -10.79 -13.32 27.59
N VAL A 567 -10.62 -12.12 28.15
CA VAL A 567 -10.20 -11.92 29.54
C VAL A 567 -11.20 -12.57 30.50
N MET A 568 -12.50 -12.41 30.27
CA MET A 568 -13.54 -13.04 31.07
C MET A 568 -13.47 -14.57 30.99
N VAL A 569 -13.37 -15.15 29.79
CA VAL A 569 -13.26 -16.60 29.60
C VAL A 569 -12.02 -17.17 30.29
N THR A 570 -10.88 -16.48 30.16
CA THR A 570 -9.63 -16.89 30.82
C THR A 570 -9.64 -16.69 32.33
N ALA A 571 -10.47 -15.78 32.86
CA ALA A 571 -10.69 -15.61 34.30
C ALA A 571 -11.64 -16.66 34.88
N LEU A 572 -12.67 -17.06 34.13
CA LEU A 572 -13.68 -18.03 34.58
C LEU A 572 -13.21 -19.48 34.44
N PHE A 573 -12.43 -19.80 33.41
CA PHE A 573 -11.99 -21.16 33.09
C PHE A 573 -10.46 -21.34 32.96
N PRO A 574 -9.62 -20.74 33.83
CA PRO A 574 -8.17 -20.75 33.66
C PRO A 574 -7.57 -22.16 33.71
N THR A 575 -8.01 -22.99 34.65
CA THR A 575 -7.48 -24.35 34.84
C THR A 575 -7.89 -25.26 33.70
N GLN A 576 -9.15 -25.19 33.24
CA GLN A 576 -9.64 -26.00 32.13
C GLN A 576 -8.90 -25.66 30.83
N ILE A 577 -8.67 -24.38 30.56
CA ILE A 577 -7.93 -23.93 29.37
C ILE A 577 -6.49 -24.46 29.39
N VAL A 578 -5.77 -24.27 30.50
CA VAL A 578 -4.37 -24.73 30.62
C VAL A 578 -4.28 -26.25 30.53
N GLN A 579 -5.17 -26.98 31.21
CA GLN A 579 -5.21 -28.43 31.20
C GLN A 579 -5.54 -28.99 29.80
N LEU A 580 -6.52 -28.40 29.11
CA LEU A 580 -6.90 -28.80 27.77
C LEU A 580 -5.77 -28.57 26.76
N LEU A 581 -5.07 -27.43 26.85
CA LEU A 581 -4.04 -27.06 25.89
C LEU A 581 -2.69 -27.73 26.19
N PHE A 582 -2.19 -27.61 27.42
CA PHE A 582 -0.83 -28.03 27.78
C PHE A 582 -0.78 -29.19 28.78
N GLY A 583 -1.82 -29.40 29.58
CA GLY A 583 -1.91 -30.50 30.56
C GLY A 583 -1.51 -30.11 31.98
N ASP A 584 -1.54 -31.10 32.89
CA ASP A 584 -1.46 -30.87 34.34
C ASP A 584 -0.14 -30.24 34.81
N ALA A 585 0.96 -30.54 34.10
CA ALA A 585 2.28 -29.99 34.41
C ALA A 585 2.36 -28.45 34.32
N TYR A 586 1.38 -27.82 33.66
CA TYR A 586 1.34 -26.37 33.46
C TYR A 586 0.36 -25.65 34.39
N LEU A 587 -0.39 -26.35 35.26
CA LEU A 587 -1.47 -25.75 36.06
C LEU A 587 -1.01 -24.60 36.97
N ALA A 588 0.28 -24.55 37.33
CA ALA A 588 0.86 -23.47 38.14
C ALA A 588 0.65 -22.05 37.54
N ILE A 589 0.55 -21.93 36.21
CA ILE A 589 0.33 -20.62 35.54
C ILE A 589 -1.15 -20.25 35.39
N ALA A 590 -2.08 -21.16 35.67
CA ALA A 590 -3.50 -20.92 35.45
C ALA A 590 -4.02 -19.62 36.12
N PRO A 591 -3.65 -19.29 37.39
CA PRO A 591 -4.09 -18.05 38.03
C PRO A 591 -3.58 -16.77 37.35
N LEU A 592 -2.48 -16.85 36.59
CA LEU A 592 -1.88 -15.71 35.88
C LEU A 592 -2.46 -15.51 34.48
N LEU A 593 -3.25 -16.45 33.98
CA LEU A 593 -3.74 -16.45 32.60
C LEU A 593 -4.54 -15.20 32.24
N TRP A 594 -5.52 -14.86 33.07
CA TRP A 594 -6.36 -13.69 32.85
C TRP A 594 -5.57 -12.39 33.02
N VAL A 595 -4.60 -12.34 33.94
CA VAL A 595 -3.74 -11.17 34.15
C VAL A 595 -2.89 -10.90 32.91
N TYR A 596 -2.33 -11.96 32.32
CA TYR A 596 -1.59 -11.85 31.06
C TYR A 596 -2.50 -11.44 29.90
N ALA A 597 -3.73 -11.97 29.84
CA ALA A 597 -4.72 -11.56 28.84
C ALA A 597 -5.10 -10.07 28.96
N VAL A 598 -5.11 -9.52 30.19
CA VAL A 598 -5.29 -8.08 30.41
C VAL A 598 -4.11 -7.28 29.87
N ALA A 599 -2.87 -7.75 30.06
CA ALA A 599 -1.69 -7.08 29.49
C ALA A 599 -1.77 -7.02 27.95
N THR A 600 -2.11 -8.14 27.31
CA THR A 600 -2.22 -8.21 25.84
C THR A 600 -3.43 -7.45 25.30
N MET A 601 -4.53 -7.33 26.07
CA MET A 601 -5.64 -6.43 25.76
C MET A 601 -5.19 -4.97 25.69
N PHE A 602 -4.48 -4.47 26.71
CA PHE A 602 -3.98 -3.09 26.69
C PHE A 602 -3.02 -2.85 25.54
N TYR A 603 -2.16 -3.82 25.24
CA TYR A 603 -1.28 -3.73 24.08
C TYR A 603 -2.06 -3.71 22.76
N ALA A 604 -3.09 -4.56 22.60
CA ALA A 604 -3.95 -4.55 21.42
C ALA A 604 -4.63 -3.19 21.22
N LEU A 605 -5.17 -2.60 22.29
CA LEU A 605 -5.77 -1.26 22.26
C LEU A 605 -4.73 -0.20 21.88
N ALA A 606 -3.54 -0.20 22.50
CA ALA A 606 -2.44 0.69 22.14
C ALA A 606 -2.06 0.55 20.65
N ASN A 607 -2.03 -0.68 20.14
CA ASN A 607 -1.71 -0.97 18.74
C ASN A 607 -2.76 -0.39 17.78
N VAL A 608 -4.05 -0.37 18.15
CA VAL A 608 -5.09 0.35 17.37
C VAL A 608 -4.76 1.83 17.26
N VAL A 609 -4.37 2.49 18.36
CA VAL A 609 -4.01 3.92 18.35
C VAL A 609 -2.80 4.21 17.48
N ILE A 610 -1.75 3.40 17.62
CA ILE A 610 -0.52 3.53 16.84
C ILE A 610 -0.83 3.41 15.34
N ASN A 611 -1.56 2.37 14.94
CA ASN A 611 -1.86 2.13 13.52
C ASN A 611 -2.85 3.15 12.95
N TYR A 612 -3.82 3.61 13.74
CA TYR A 612 -4.70 4.72 13.34
C TYR A 612 -3.89 5.98 13.04
N ARG A 613 -2.97 6.37 13.93
CA ARG A 613 -2.13 7.55 13.74
C ARG A 613 -1.16 7.40 12.57
N LEU A 614 -0.61 6.21 12.40
CA LEU A 614 0.24 5.88 11.27
C LEU A 614 -0.51 5.98 9.94
N SER A 615 -1.79 5.57 9.90
CA SER A 615 -2.62 5.66 8.68
C SER A 615 -2.89 7.09 8.22
N ILE A 616 -2.80 8.08 9.12
CA ILE A 616 -2.91 9.51 8.82
C ILE A 616 -1.54 10.21 8.75
N GLY A 617 -0.45 9.45 8.61
CA GLY A 617 0.91 9.96 8.41
C GLY A 617 1.66 10.39 9.67
N SER A 618 1.11 10.15 10.87
CA SER A 618 1.74 10.54 12.14
C SER A 618 2.53 9.38 12.75
N THR A 619 3.86 9.52 12.84
CA THR A 619 4.76 8.49 13.37
C THR A 619 5.03 8.60 14.87
N GLY A 620 4.51 9.63 15.54
CA GLY A 620 4.78 9.89 16.96
C GLY A 620 4.47 8.71 17.89
N GLY A 621 3.36 8.01 17.64
CA GLY A 621 2.96 6.83 18.43
C GLY A 621 3.96 5.67 18.36
N THR A 622 4.68 5.53 17.24
CA THR A 622 5.70 4.49 17.08
C THR A 622 6.88 4.72 18.02
N TYR A 623 7.30 5.96 18.22
CA TYR A 623 8.38 6.29 19.15
C TYR A 623 7.98 6.05 20.61
N LEU A 624 6.73 6.35 20.98
CA LEU A 624 6.22 6.01 22.32
C LEU A 624 6.23 4.49 22.53
N ALA A 625 5.88 3.70 21.52
CA ALA A 625 5.94 2.24 21.60
C ALA A 625 7.38 1.73 21.78
N ILE A 626 8.36 2.29 21.04
CA ILE A 626 9.77 1.95 21.21
C ILE A 626 10.23 2.28 22.63
N ALA A 627 9.91 3.47 23.15
CA ALA A 627 10.24 3.87 24.50
C ALA A 627 9.65 2.90 25.54
N ALA A 628 8.36 2.55 25.39
CA ALA A 628 7.71 1.57 26.27
C ALA A 628 8.37 0.18 26.17
N GLY A 629 8.79 -0.27 24.98
CA GLY A 629 9.53 -1.51 24.81
C GLY A 629 10.88 -1.50 25.54
N VAL A 630 11.64 -0.39 25.45
CA VAL A 630 12.90 -0.24 26.19
C VAL A 630 12.66 -0.21 27.69
N THR A 631 11.63 0.51 28.14
CA THR A 631 11.22 0.53 29.56
C THR A 631 10.79 -0.84 30.05
N GLN A 632 10.10 -1.64 29.21
CA GLN A 632 9.74 -3.02 29.54
C GLN A 632 10.97 -3.89 29.76
N VAL A 633 11.94 -3.83 28.83
CA VAL A 633 13.20 -4.57 29.00
C VAL A 633 13.89 -4.16 30.30
N ALA A 634 14.03 -2.85 30.57
CA ALA A 634 14.66 -2.37 31.79
C ALA A 634 13.90 -2.78 33.06
N ALA A 635 12.57 -2.66 33.08
CA ALA A 635 11.76 -3.00 34.23
C ALA A 635 11.81 -4.50 34.53
N LEU A 636 11.68 -5.35 33.51
CA LEU A 636 11.79 -6.80 33.69
C LEU A 636 13.22 -7.22 34.05
N TRP A 637 14.25 -6.49 33.61
CA TRP A 637 15.63 -6.73 34.01
C TRP A 637 15.90 -6.37 35.48
N LEU A 638 15.20 -5.38 36.04
CA LEU A 638 15.39 -4.95 37.44
C LEU A 638 14.45 -5.66 38.41
N TRP A 639 13.25 -6.04 37.97
CA TRP A 639 12.19 -6.61 38.81
C TRP A 639 11.62 -7.90 38.20
N HIS A 640 12.08 -9.06 38.69
CA HIS A 640 11.70 -10.38 38.18
C HIS A 640 11.77 -11.49 39.24
N ALA A 641 11.41 -11.20 40.50
CA ALA A 641 11.47 -12.17 41.59
C ALA A 641 10.47 -13.33 41.44
N THR A 642 9.33 -13.11 40.77
CA THR A 642 8.30 -14.15 40.53
C THR A 642 7.66 -13.97 39.15
N LEU A 643 7.08 -15.05 38.60
CA LEU A 643 6.31 -14.96 37.35
C LEU A 643 5.14 -13.98 37.46
N ALA A 644 4.46 -13.94 38.61
CA ALA A 644 3.39 -12.99 38.86
C ALA A 644 3.87 -11.54 38.75
N GLN A 645 5.04 -11.22 39.31
CA GLN A 645 5.63 -9.89 39.21
C GLN A 645 5.91 -9.50 37.75
N VAL A 646 6.47 -10.42 36.95
CA VAL A 646 6.74 -10.20 35.53
C VAL A 646 5.46 -9.85 34.75
N VAL A 647 4.36 -10.56 35.02
CA VAL A 647 3.06 -10.31 34.36
C VAL A 647 2.45 -8.99 34.80
N TRP A 648 2.47 -8.67 36.10
CA TRP A 648 1.93 -7.39 36.60
C TRP A 648 2.69 -6.17 36.10
N ILE A 649 4.02 -6.26 35.97
CA ILE A 649 4.83 -5.21 35.35
C ILE A 649 4.35 -4.96 33.91
N GLN A 650 4.11 -6.03 33.15
CA GLN A 650 3.60 -5.89 31.78
C GLN A 650 2.21 -5.26 31.72
N VAL A 651 1.28 -5.65 32.62
CA VAL A 651 -0.03 -4.99 32.70
C VAL A 651 0.13 -3.48 32.93
N GLY A 652 0.94 -3.10 33.93
CA GLY A 652 1.18 -1.69 34.25
C GLY A 652 1.79 -0.91 33.09
N LEU A 653 2.79 -1.48 32.41
CA LEU A 653 3.44 -0.83 31.27
C LEU A 653 2.52 -0.70 30.05
N MET A 654 1.78 -1.76 29.69
CA MET A 654 0.87 -1.72 28.55
C MET A 654 -0.32 -0.78 28.81
N ALA A 655 -0.86 -0.77 30.03
CA ALA A 655 -1.89 0.18 30.43
C ALA A 655 -1.37 1.63 30.37
N THR A 656 -0.15 1.87 30.89
CA THR A 656 0.49 3.20 30.84
C THR A 656 0.72 3.64 29.39
N LEU A 657 1.24 2.77 28.53
CA LEU A 657 1.42 3.03 27.11
C LEU A 657 0.09 3.42 26.45
N PHE A 658 -0.98 2.65 26.69
CA PHE A 658 -2.30 2.95 26.13
C PHE A 658 -2.83 4.31 26.60
N VAL A 659 -2.74 4.62 27.89
CA VAL A 659 -3.17 5.91 28.46
C VAL A 659 -2.36 7.07 27.88
N LEU A 660 -1.03 6.93 27.77
CA LEU A 660 -0.16 7.94 27.17
C LEU A 660 -0.49 8.18 25.69
N LEU A 661 -0.75 7.12 24.92
CA LEU A 661 -1.16 7.22 23.52
C LEU A 661 -2.51 7.91 23.37
N MET A 662 -3.48 7.61 24.24
CA MET A 662 -4.79 8.29 24.30
C MET A 662 -4.64 9.77 24.65
N GLY A 663 -3.87 10.10 25.68
CA GLY A 663 -3.60 11.48 26.07
C GLY A 663 -2.90 12.25 24.95
N TRP A 664 -1.91 11.65 24.30
CA TRP A 664 -1.21 12.23 23.15
C TRP A 664 -2.14 12.43 21.94
N ASP A 665 -2.99 11.44 21.63
CA ASP A 665 -4.00 11.54 20.58
C ASP A 665 -4.97 12.72 20.84
N TRP A 666 -5.44 12.82 22.07
CA TRP A 666 -6.35 13.86 22.53
C TRP A 666 -5.74 15.26 22.45
N ILE A 667 -4.51 15.44 22.93
CA ILE A 667 -3.81 16.74 22.84
C ILE A 667 -3.66 17.18 21.38
N ASN A 668 -3.29 16.25 20.49
CA ASN A 668 -3.17 16.57 19.06
C ASN A 668 -4.54 16.86 18.41
N HIS A 669 -5.62 16.29 18.94
CA HIS A 669 -6.97 16.65 18.49
C HIS A 669 -7.30 18.10 18.81
N LEU A 670 -7.04 18.51 20.06
CA LEU A 670 -7.32 19.86 20.53
C LEU A 670 -6.51 20.90 19.75
N LYS A 671 -5.23 20.62 19.47
CA LYS A 671 -4.39 21.48 18.63
C LYS A 671 -4.93 21.62 17.20
N GLY A 672 -5.39 20.51 16.60
CA GLY A 672 -6.00 20.54 15.26
C GLY A 672 -7.32 21.32 15.21
N ALA A 673 -8.12 21.29 16.28
CA ALA A 673 -9.35 22.05 16.40
C ALA A 673 -9.12 23.57 16.59
N GLN A 674 -8.01 23.97 17.22
CA GLN A 674 -7.63 25.37 17.39
C GLN A 674 -7.06 26.02 16.11
N SER A 675 -6.56 25.22 15.16
CA SER A 675 -6.04 25.68 13.87
C SER A 675 -7.09 25.76 12.76
N ALA A 676 -8.35 25.36 13.01
CA ALA A 676 -9.44 25.54 12.07
C ALA A 676 -9.90 27.01 12.07
N PRO A 677 -9.99 27.69 10.90
CA PRO A 677 -10.52 29.05 10.84
C PRO A 677 -11.92 29.09 11.45
N ALA A 678 -12.17 30.07 12.33
CA ALA A 678 -13.49 30.29 12.90
C ALA A 678 -14.51 30.42 11.76
N PRO A 679 -15.70 29.79 11.86
CA PRO A 679 -16.76 30.03 10.89
C PRO A 679 -17.06 31.53 10.89
N LEU A 680 -17.01 32.13 9.70
CA LEU A 680 -17.40 33.52 9.48
C LEU A 680 -18.79 33.70 10.10
N ALA A 681 -18.87 34.51 11.14
CA ALA A 681 -20.13 34.88 11.76
C ALA A 681 -21.03 35.47 10.67
N GLU A 682 -22.13 34.79 10.38
CA GLU A 682 -23.21 35.33 9.57
C GLU A 682 -23.60 36.68 10.17
N GLY A 683 -23.41 37.72 9.38
CA GLY A 683 -23.78 39.08 9.75
C GLY A 683 -25.27 39.14 10.05
N ALA A 684 -25.60 39.44 11.30
CA ALA A 684 -26.88 40.02 11.66
C ALA A 684 -26.98 41.38 10.97
N ALA A 685 -27.63 41.42 9.81
CA ALA A 685 -28.15 42.64 9.22
C ALA A 685 -29.54 42.88 9.80
N GLY A 686 -29.62 43.83 10.73
CA GLY A 686 -30.80 44.66 11.00
C GLY A 686 -30.60 46.02 10.38
#